data_AF-A0A534AG80-F1
#
_entry.id   AF-A0A534AG80-F1
#
_cell.length_a   1.000
_cell.length_b   1.000
_cell.length_c   1.000
_cell.angle_alpha   90.00
_cell.angle_beta   90.00
_cell.angle_gamma   90.00
#
_symmetry.space_group_name_H-M   'P 1'
#
loop_
_entity.id
_entity.type
_entity.pdbx_description
1 polymer ?
#
loop_
_entity_poly.entity_id
_entity_poly.type
_entity_poly.pdbx_seq_one_letter_code
_entity_poly.pdbx_strand_id
1 'polypeptide(L)'
;MHAPVAVDESRLLRSIPAARVALIERIARAGGSGGRNELPQRFLRAYFHGVAEEDLAERAPKHLAKAALAQLAFGARRAPGCSLVRVFNPEAQRDGFESAHTLVMTVTDDMPFLVDSLGMAFSRAQLAVHLIVHPVLQARRDRRGHLIDIGANGAQAAHPESWQLYEIDRISDPAQIERLQHDLEMTLADVRLAVTDWTAMRERVREIISRLESDPPPLPAADVSEASHLLDWMEGRHFVFLGYRRYRLERGRSEDRLVPDPRSGLGILSSARRQGRHPTVTTLRGEVRARAREPELLIVTKANSTATVHRGELLDYVGVKTFDRRGRVDGEHRFLGLWTSTAYHGSPRDIPVLRRKVERVIEHFGLDPGGHDGKAVLNVLETYPRDELFQAGIADLIHIVRGVVNLYERRTVRLLVRRDPYHRFYSCLVYVPRDRYNTEVRQRIEQIARAGFAGTSVESHAQISGSSHARLHVVVRTDPGRRHHPDFPGIERHIAEAALTWADRLRELLTERRGEAEGLALASRYGHAFPLAYQEAVAPGEVLADLADLEALRGQPQALQLNLHRPAGQTPQRVHLKIVKLGDPVPISDVLPMLENFGLRVISERPYELAWPEGGAAWIQDFELEQRDGLIVDIARVEANFREGFAAAWSGAVENDGFNRLLLGAELSARQIVMLRAYCRYLLQAGVPFSQAYMERALGANAGIARDLARLFQTRFDPAASRNHRGGERNATHLVAQIRSGLDAVSSLDDDRILRAYLTLVEATLRTNFYQPGAQGEPRSYVSFKFDPARIPDLPLPRPKFEIFVYSPRVEGVHLRMGDVARGGLRWSDRREDFRTEVLGLMKAQNVKNTLIVPVGAKGGFVPKRLPAGTREEVQAEVVACYQTFIRGLLDLTDNIVAGRIVPPAQLVRRDGDDAYLVVAADKGTATFSDIANAIAAEYGFWLGDAFASGGSAGYDHKKMAITARGAWECVKRHFRDMDIDEGKQDFSVAGIGDMSGDVFGNGMLLSRHIRLQAAFDHRHIFIDPDPQPAVSFAERARLFALPRSSWDDYDRKRLSRGGGIFPRAAKSIALAPEARALLGLESASAPPNEIIRAILRLPVDLLWNGGIGTYVKASDERDAEVGDRANDAVRINGRELRARVVGEGGNLGLTQRGRVEYALGGG
;
A
#
# COMPACT_ATOMS: atom_id res chain seq x y z
N MET A 1 -22.80 4.52 71.51
CA MET A 1 -23.33 3.24 72.02
C MET A 1 -24.72 3.07 71.43
N HIS A 2 -24.96 2.01 70.66
CA HIS A 2 -26.31 1.54 70.34
C HIS A 2 -26.42 0.09 70.80
N ALA A 3 -27.51 -0.21 71.51
CA ALA A 3 -27.87 -1.54 71.98
C ALA A 3 -28.16 -2.48 70.78
N PRO A 4 -27.94 -3.80 70.91
CA PRO A 4 -28.02 -4.73 69.80
C PRO A 4 -29.44 -5.24 69.59
N VAL A 5 -29.94 -5.13 68.36
CA VAL A 5 -31.02 -5.97 67.85
C VAL A 5 -30.37 -7.24 67.32
N ALA A 6 -30.70 -8.38 67.92
CA ALA A 6 -30.16 -9.68 67.56
C ALA A 6 -30.78 -10.18 66.25
N VAL A 7 -30.00 -10.12 65.17
CA VAL A 7 -30.17 -10.97 63.98
C VAL A 7 -28.91 -11.80 63.87
N ASP A 8 -29.08 -13.13 63.87
CA ASP A 8 -28.00 -14.11 63.79
C ASP A 8 -27.42 -14.18 62.37
N GLU A 9 -26.66 -13.14 61.98
CA GLU A 9 -25.85 -13.12 60.74
C GLU A 9 -24.52 -13.90 60.90
N SER A 10 -24.34 -14.67 61.98
CA SER A 10 -23.03 -15.16 62.40
C SER A 10 -22.55 -16.44 61.69
N ARG A 11 -23.33 -17.03 60.77
CA ARG A 11 -23.00 -18.34 60.16
C ARG A 11 -22.71 -18.38 58.65
N LEU A 12 -23.08 -17.38 57.85
CA LEU A 12 -22.97 -17.48 56.37
C LEU A 12 -21.76 -16.75 55.74
N LEU A 13 -21.04 -15.90 56.48
CA LEU A 13 -19.93 -15.09 55.95
C LEU A 13 -18.53 -15.42 56.52
N ARG A 14 -18.37 -16.57 57.21
CA ARG A 14 -17.09 -16.93 57.87
C ARG A 14 -16.34 -18.13 57.28
N SER A 15 -16.87 -18.83 56.27
CA SER A 15 -16.11 -19.89 55.62
C SER A 15 -15.30 -19.33 54.46
N ILE A 16 -13.98 -19.25 54.64
CA ILE A 16 -13.04 -19.07 53.52
C ILE A 16 -13.28 -20.20 52.51
N PRO A 17 -13.30 -19.95 51.19
CA PRO A 17 -13.47 -21.02 50.21
C PRO A 17 -12.40 -22.10 50.36
N ALA A 18 -12.78 -23.37 50.17
CA ALA A 18 -11.88 -24.51 50.34
C ALA A 18 -10.63 -24.43 49.44
N ALA A 19 -10.77 -23.85 48.24
CA ALA A 19 -9.66 -23.59 47.33
C ALA A 19 -8.62 -22.64 47.95
N ARG A 20 -9.07 -21.56 48.60
CA ARG A 20 -8.19 -20.62 49.30
C ARG A 20 -7.48 -21.28 50.48
N VAL A 21 -8.19 -22.08 51.27
CA VAL A 21 -7.59 -22.84 52.39
C VAL A 21 -6.48 -23.76 51.88
N ALA A 22 -6.71 -24.48 50.77
CA ALA A 22 -5.71 -25.35 50.17
C ALA A 22 -4.46 -24.58 49.69
N LEU A 23 -4.64 -23.40 49.09
CA LEU A 23 -3.55 -22.51 48.68
C LEU A 23 -2.77 -21.98 49.89
N ILE A 24 -3.46 -21.51 50.94
CA ILE A 24 -2.84 -21.05 52.18
C ILE A 24 -2.03 -22.18 52.84
N GLU A 25 -2.55 -23.41 52.89
CA GLU A 25 -1.81 -24.56 53.43
C GLU A 25 -0.62 -24.96 52.56
N ARG A 26 -0.66 -24.75 51.24
CA ARG A 26 0.52 -24.93 50.36
C ARG A 26 1.59 -23.89 50.67
N ILE A 27 1.20 -22.62 50.88
CA ILE A 27 2.11 -21.54 51.27
C ILE A 27 2.72 -21.81 52.64
N ALA A 28 1.90 -22.18 53.64
CA ALA A 28 2.34 -22.52 54.99
C ALA A 28 3.36 -23.69 54.98
N ARG A 29 3.13 -24.73 54.15
CA ARG A 29 4.07 -25.84 53.96
C ARG A 29 5.37 -25.40 53.29
N ALA A 30 5.31 -24.54 52.27
CA ALA A 30 6.48 -24.01 51.58
C ALA A 30 7.36 -23.11 52.47
N GLY A 31 6.78 -22.51 53.51
CA GLY A 31 7.49 -21.75 54.56
C GLY A 31 8.36 -22.59 55.51
N GLY A 32 8.28 -23.92 55.42
CA GLY A 32 9.09 -24.86 56.19
C GLY A 32 8.39 -25.41 57.44
N SER A 33 8.61 -26.70 57.71
CA SER A 33 8.15 -27.45 58.89
C SER A 33 9.36 -27.88 59.73
N GLY A 34 9.58 -27.29 60.91
CA GLY A 34 10.62 -27.80 61.80
C GLY A 34 10.96 -26.91 62.99
N GLY A 35 10.32 -27.16 64.13
CA GLY A 35 10.72 -26.64 65.45
C GLY A 35 9.55 -26.14 66.29
N ARG A 36 9.65 -26.23 67.63
CA ARG A 36 8.65 -25.88 68.67
C ARG A 36 8.08 -24.44 68.65
N ASN A 37 8.33 -23.64 67.61
CA ASN A 37 7.76 -22.28 67.48
C ASN A 37 6.52 -22.31 66.56
N GLU A 38 5.34 -22.28 67.17
CA GLU A 38 4.04 -22.26 66.47
C GLU A 38 3.75 -20.94 65.74
N LEU A 39 4.45 -19.85 66.11
CA LEU A 39 4.11 -18.49 65.66
C LEU A 39 4.24 -18.25 64.14
N PRO A 40 5.34 -18.62 63.44
CA PRO A 40 5.45 -18.38 61.99
C PRO A 40 4.39 -19.14 61.18
N GLN A 41 4.02 -20.34 61.62
CA GLN A 41 3.00 -21.18 60.98
C GLN A 41 1.58 -20.64 61.20
N ARG A 42 1.29 -20.10 62.39
CA ARG A 42 0.04 -19.35 62.63
C ARG A 42 0.00 -18.07 61.80
N PHE A 43 1.15 -17.38 61.67
CA PHE A 43 1.24 -16.13 60.92
C PHE A 43 0.91 -16.35 59.46
N LEU A 44 1.57 -17.29 58.78
CA LEU A 44 1.29 -17.57 57.36
C LEU A 44 -0.18 -17.88 57.08
N ARG A 45 -0.86 -18.61 57.98
CA ARG A 45 -2.29 -18.93 57.84
C ARG A 45 -3.19 -17.70 58.00
N ALA A 46 -2.92 -16.89 59.02
CA ALA A 46 -3.68 -15.66 59.27
C ALA A 46 -3.38 -14.58 58.21
N TYR A 47 -2.16 -14.55 57.68
CA TYR A 47 -1.65 -13.49 56.82
C TYR A 47 -2.36 -13.44 55.46
N PHE A 48 -2.59 -14.60 54.85
CA PHE A 48 -3.21 -14.72 53.53
C PHE A 48 -4.73 -14.98 53.57
N HIS A 49 -5.35 -14.96 54.75
CA HIS A 49 -6.76 -15.29 54.94
C HIS A 49 -7.70 -14.44 54.06
N GLY A 50 -7.39 -13.15 53.88
CA GLY A 50 -8.19 -12.19 53.13
C GLY A 50 -7.80 -12.00 51.66
N VAL A 51 -6.81 -12.73 51.14
CA VAL A 51 -6.28 -12.55 49.77
C VAL A 51 -7.08 -13.38 48.78
N ALA A 52 -7.29 -12.86 47.55
CA ALA A 52 -8.03 -13.55 46.51
C ALA A 52 -7.33 -14.85 46.06
N GLU A 53 -8.11 -15.85 45.63
CA GLU A 53 -7.61 -17.15 45.17
C GLU A 53 -6.69 -17.02 43.96
N GLU A 54 -7.03 -16.13 43.03
CA GLU A 54 -6.27 -15.86 41.81
C GLU A 54 -4.87 -15.33 42.15
N ASP A 55 -4.79 -14.33 43.05
CA ASP A 55 -3.53 -13.74 43.50
C ASP A 55 -2.59 -14.75 44.17
N LEU A 56 -3.16 -15.68 44.95
CA LEU A 56 -2.42 -16.76 45.62
C LEU A 56 -2.00 -17.86 44.64
N ALA A 57 -2.77 -18.11 43.58
CA ALA A 57 -2.52 -19.17 42.61
C ALA A 57 -1.48 -18.78 41.55
N GLU A 58 -1.47 -17.51 41.13
CA GLU A 58 -0.53 -16.98 40.12
C GLU A 58 0.93 -16.93 40.62
N ARG A 59 1.14 -16.97 41.93
CA ARG A 59 2.46 -16.82 42.56
C ARG A 59 2.95 -18.12 43.16
N ALA A 60 4.27 -18.35 43.07
CA ALA A 60 4.88 -19.52 43.68
C ALA A 60 4.68 -19.50 45.21
N PRO A 61 4.13 -20.58 45.83
CA PRO A 61 3.88 -20.60 47.28
C PRO A 61 5.11 -20.31 48.15
N LYS A 62 6.30 -20.67 47.65
CA LYS A 62 7.59 -20.39 48.32
C LYS A 62 7.91 -18.89 48.37
N HIS A 63 7.60 -18.13 47.32
CA HIS A 63 7.82 -16.67 47.30
C HIS A 63 6.88 -15.97 48.28
N LEU A 64 5.59 -16.31 48.24
CA LEU A 64 4.60 -15.78 49.19
C LEU A 64 4.99 -16.07 50.65
N ALA A 65 5.42 -17.30 50.94
CA ALA A 65 5.88 -17.67 52.28
C ALA A 65 7.12 -16.87 52.71
N LYS A 66 8.10 -16.68 51.82
CA LYS A 66 9.32 -15.91 52.11
C LYS A 66 9.02 -14.42 52.34
N ALA A 67 8.17 -13.82 51.52
CA ALA A 67 7.76 -12.42 51.68
C ALA A 67 7.02 -12.19 53.01
N ALA A 68 6.07 -13.06 53.35
CA ALA A 68 5.34 -12.99 54.62
C ALA A 68 6.27 -13.20 55.84
N LEU A 69 7.20 -14.16 55.78
CA LEU A 69 8.18 -14.38 56.86
C LEU A 69 9.19 -13.23 56.99
N ALA A 70 9.59 -12.62 55.87
CA ALA A 70 10.42 -11.41 55.88
C ALA A 70 9.68 -10.25 56.56
N GLN A 71 8.37 -10.12 56.32
CA GLN A 71 7.56 -9.12 57.01
C GLN A 71 7.37 -9.44 58.50
N LEU A 72 7.16 -10.71 58.86
CA LEU A 72 7.12 -11.15 60.26
C LEU A 72 8.40 -10.75 61.01
N ALA A 73 9.56 -10.93 60.39
CA ALA A 73 10.84 -10.49 60.94
C ALA A 73 10.94 -8.95 61.03
N PHE A 74 10.49 -8.23 59.99
CA PHE A 74 10.48 -6.75 59.97
C PHE A 74 9.59 -6.17 61.08
N GLY A 75 8.40 -6.74 61.29
CA GLY A 75 7.46 -6.32 62.33
C GLY A 75 7.71 -6.94 63.71
N ALA A 76 8.80 -7.69 63.89
CA ALA A 76 9.09 -8.40 65.14
C ALA A 76 9.22 -7.46 66.33
N ARG A 77 9.73 -6.24 66.13
CA ARG A 77 9.84 -5.20 67.17
C ARG A 77 9.18 -3.91 66.72
N ARG A 78 8.11 -3.49 67.41
CA ARG A 78 7.38 -2.23 67.17
C ARG A 78 6.85 -1.67 68.48
N ALA A 79 7.01 -0.37 68.69
CA ALA A 79 6.35 0.31 69.80
C ALA A 79 4.90 0.68 69.43
N PRO A 80 3.93 0.60 70.36
CA PRO A 80 2.58 1.12 70.13
C PRO A 80 2.62 2.58 69.68
N GLY A 81 1.76 2.98 68.75
CA GLY A 81 1.77 4.35 68.23
C GLY A 81 2.74 4.61 67.07
N CYS A 82 3.65 3.69 66.76
CA CYS A 82 4.63 3.83 65.67
C CYS A 82 4.23 2.99 64.44
N SER A 83 4.48 3.51 63.24
CA SER A 83 4.29 2.78 61.99
C SER A 83 5.65 2.40 61.42
N LEU A 84 5.81 1.15 60.97
CA LEU A 84 6.99 0.68 60.25
C LEU A 84 6.68 0.66 58.76
N VAL A 85 7.58 1.22 57.94
CA VAL A 85 7.48 1.21 56.48
C VAL A 85 8.83 0.80 55.91
N ARG A 86 8.82 -0.09 54.91
CA ARG A 86 10.02 -0.46 54.15
C ARG A 86 9.66 -0.63 52.69
N VAL A 87 10.38 0.06 51.81
CA VAL A 87 10.27 -0.08 50.34
C VAL A 87 11.59 -0.62 49.82
N PHE A 88 11.59 -1.74 49.10
CA PHE A 88 12.83 -2.34 48.63
C PHE A 88 12.62 -3.32 47.45
N ASN A 89 13.69 -3.54 46.70
CA ASN A 89 13.77 -4.61 45.71
C ASN A 89 14.39 -5.85 46.37
N PRO A 90 13.65 -6.97 46.53
CA PRO A 90 14.18 -8.15 47.20
C PRO A 90 15.28 -8.80 46.35
N GLU A 91 16.40 -9.12 47.00
CA GLU A 91 17.57 -9.77 46.40
C GLU A 91 17.80 -11.15 47.05
N ALA A 92 18.02 -12.19 46.24
CA ALA A 92 18.15 -13.56 46.74
C ALA A 92 19.25 -13.73 47.81
N GLN A 93 20.37 -13.01 47.67
CA GLN A 93 21.49 -13.07 48.62
C GLN A 93 21.21 -12.33 49.95
N ARG A 94 20.50 -11.19 49.89
CA ARG A 94 20.25 -10.33 51.06
C ARG A 94 18.97 -10.71 51.80
N ASP A 95 17.88 -10.93 51.07
CA ASP A 95 16.54 -11.10 51.62
C ASP A 95 16.05 -12.56 51.56
N GLY A 96 16.81 -13.46 50.92
CA GLY A 96 16.50 -14.89 50.83
C GLY A 96 15.41 -15.24 49.81
N PHE A 97 15.00 -14.29 48.97
CA PHE A 97 14.15 -14.44 47.80
C PHE A 97 14.35 -13.26 46.85
N GLU A 98 13.92 -13.39 45.60
CA GLU A 98 13.89 -12.31 44.61
C GLU A 98 12.47 -12.13 44.07
N SER A 99 12.18 -10.94 43.53
CA SER A 99 10.93 -10.61 42.87
C SER A 99 11.23 -9.72 41.66
N ALA A 100 10.39 -9.80 40.62
CA ALA A 100 10.42 -8.87 39.50
C ALA A 100 9.86 -7.48 39.87
N HIS A 101 9.23 -7.35 41.05
CA HIS A 101 8.55 -6.15 41.53
C HIS A 101 9.32 -5.48 42.68
N THR A 102 8.94 -4.25 43.00
CA THR A 102 9.35 -3.58 44.25
C THR A 102 8.33 -3.94 45.34
N LEU A 103 8.81 -4.28 46.54
CA LEU A 103 7.95 -4.64 47.67
C LEU A 103 7.84 -3.48 48.66
N VAL A 104 6.62 -3.28 49.15
CA VAL A 104 6.30 -2.32 50.22
C VAL A 104 5.72 -3.08 51.39
N MET A 105 6.40 -3.04 52.54
CA MET A 105 5.93 -3.64 53.78
C MET A 105 5.55 -2.55 54.78
N THR A 106 4.36 -2.66 55.36
CA THR A 106 3.93 -1.77 56.44
C THR A 106 3.41 -2.57 57.64
N VAL A 107 3.70 -2.07 58.85
CA VAL A 107 3.15 -2.62 60.11
C VAL A 107 2.77 -1.46 61.01
N THR A 108 1.49 -1.33 61.34
CA THR A 108 0.95 -0.21 62.12
C THR A 108 -0.22 -0.65 62.99
N ASP A 109 -0.64 0.19 63.95
CA ASP A 109 -1.90 -0.02 64.66
C ASP A 109 -3.07 -0.03 63.65
N ASP A 110 -4.05 -0.90 63.85
CA ASP A 110 -5.23 -0.94 62.98
C ASP A 110 -6.08 0.33 63.13
N MET A 111 -6.40 0.96 62.01
CA MET A 111 -7.20 2.18 61.95
C MET A 111 -7.92 2.28 60.59
N PRO A 112 -9.04 3.01 60.51
CA PRO A 112 -9.69 3.30 59.23
C PRO A 112 -8.73 4.01 58.26
N PHE A 113 -9.00 3.85 56.96
CA PHE A 113 -8.33 4.54 55.86
C PHE A 113 -6.88 4.13 55.53
N LEU A 114 -6.36 3.02 56.06
CA LEU A 114 -4.96 2.64 55.80
C LEU A 114 -4.72 2.21 54.34
N VAL A 115 -5.53 1.26 53.83
CA VAL A 115 -5.28 0.61 52.53
C VAL A 115 -5.52 1.55 51.36
N ASP A 116 -6.65 2.25 51.37
CA ASP A 116 -7.01 3.30 50.43
C ASP A 116 -5.99 4.45 50.44
N SER A 117 -5.50 4.88 51.61
CA SER A 117 -4.48 5.96 51.66
C SER A 117 -3.13 5.57 51.07
N LEU A 118 -2.68 4.33 51.28
CA LEU A 118 -1.47 3.82 50.65
C LEU A 118 -1.66 3.61 49.14
N GLY A 119 -2.82 3.08 48.73
CA GLY A 119 -3.21 2.96 47.32
C GLY A 119 -3.09 4.29 46.57
N MET A 120 -3.52 5.38 47.18
CA MET A 120 -3.37 6.72 46.62
C MET A 120 -1.91 7.17 46.48
N ALA A 121 -1.06 6.85 47.45
CA ALA A 121 0.35 7.20 47.39
C ALA A 121 1.02 6.51 46.18
N PHE A 122 0.68 5.25 45.90
CA PHE A 122 1.14 4.54 44.70
C PHE A 122 0.61 5.18 43.40
N SER A 123 -0.68 5.51 43.36
CA SER A 123 -1.30 6.15 42.18
C SER A 123 -0.66 7.52 41.87
N ARG A 124 -0.37 8.35 42.90
CA ARG A 124 0.35 9.64 42.71
C ARG A 124 1.76 9.45 42.18
N ALA A 125 2.42 8.36 42.56
CA ALA A 125 3.73 7.98 42.04
C ALA A 125 3.65 7.30 40.65
N GLN A 126 2.46 7.14 40.08
CA GLN A 126 2.20 6.46 38.80
C GLN A 126 2.66 5.00 38.79
N LEU A 127 2.54 4.31 39.92
CA LEU A 127 2.93 2.91 40.09
C LEU A 127 1.69 2.01 40.15
N ALA A 128 1.64 0.98 39.30
CA ALA A 128 0.63 -0.05 39.37
C ALA A 128 0.89 -0.97 40.58
N VAL A 129 -0.20 -1.43 41.20
CA VAL A 129 -0.19 -2.40 42.30
C VAL A 129 -0.58 -3.77 41.76
N HIS A 130 0.30 -4.75 41.92
CA HIS A 130 0.15 -6.12 41.40
C HIS A 130 -0.34 -7.12 42.46
N LEU A 131 -0.08 -6.86 43.73
CA LEU A 131 -0.55 -7.68 44.86
C LEU A 131 -0.85 -6.78 46.06
N ILE A 132 -1.94 -7.07 46.77
CA ILE A 132 -2.23 -6.47 48.08
C ILE A 132 -2.50 -7.59 49.09
N VAL A 133 -1.74 -7.61 50.17
CA VAL A 133 -2.00 -8.45 51.34
C VAL A 133 -2.14 -7.51 52.52
N HIS A 134 -3.27 -7.50 53.24
CA HIS A 134 -3.52 -6.52 54.30
C HIS A 134 -4.26 -7.08 55.54
N PRO A 135 -3.85 -8.22 56.11
CA PRO A 135 -4.48 -8.79 57.30
C PRO A 135 -4.45 -7.85 58.51
N VAL A 136 -5.52 -7.89 59.30
CA VAL A 136 -5.57 -7.34 60.66
C VAL A 136 -5.30 -8.47 61.64
N LEU A 137 -4.16 -8.40 62.34
CA LEU A 137 -3.71 -9.42 63.27
C LEU A 137 -3.86 -8.96 64.71
N GLN A 138 -4.39 -9.82 65.57
CA GLN A 138 -4.44 -9.59 67.02
C GLN A 138 -3.06 -9.86 67.61
N ALA A 139 -2.20 -8.85 67.66
CA ALA A 139 -0.81 -8.98 68.09
C ALA A 139 -0.66 -8.77 69.60
N ARG A 140 0.12 -9.64 70.23
CA ARG A 140 0.53 -9.51 71.64
C ARG A 140 2.03 -9.22 71.71
N ARG A 141 2.40 -8.09 72.30
CA ARG A 141 3.79 -7.65 72.41
C ARG A 141 4.26 -7.54 73.86
N ASP A 142 5.57 -7.67 74.08
CA ASP A 142 6.20 -7.40 75.38
C ASP A 142 6.36 -5.88 75.63
N ARG A 143 6.80 -5.49 76.83
CA ARG A 143 7.06 -4.07 77.18
C ARG A 143 8.16 -3.40 76.33
N ARG A 144 8.97 -4.17 75.60
CA ARG A 144 10.04 -3.69 74.72
C ARG A 144 9.61 -3.65 73.24
N GLY A 145 8.36 -4.02 72.95
CA GLY A 145 7.75 -4.02 71.62
C GLY A 145 7.94 -5.32 70.82
N HIS A 146 8.50 -6.39 71.41
CA HIS A 146 8.68 -7.67 70.70
C HIS A 146 7.38 -8.42 70.57
N LEU A 147 7.08 -8.92 69.38
CA LEU A 147 5.93 -9.79 69.10
C LEU A 147 6.12 -11.14 69.81
N ILE A 148 5.20 -11.44 70.73
CA ILE A 148 5.19 -12.69 71.48
C ILE A 148 4.25 -13.69 70.82
N ASP A 149 3.07 -13.23 70.37
CA ASP A 149 2.07 -14.10 69.76
C ASP A 149 1.07 -13.33 68.87
N ILE A 150 0.33 -14.07 68.05
CA ILE A 150 -0.82 -13.59 67.27
C ILE A 150 -2.04 -14.49 67.52
N GLY A 151 -3.20 -13.89 67.74
CA GLY A 151 -4.48 -14.61 67.93
C GLY A 151 -5.07 -14.50 69.34
N ALA A 152 -6.33 -14.94 69.49
CA ALA A 152 -7.12 -14.79 70.69
C ALA A 152 -7.01 -16.02 71.62
N ASN A 153 -5.87 -16.20 72.29
CA ASN A 153 -5.71 -17.19 73.35
C ASN A 153 -5.46 -16.51 74.71
N GLY A 154 -6.54 -16.02 75.34
CA GLY A 154 -6.62 -15.80 76.80
C GLY A 154 -6.01 -14.51 77.40
N ALA A 155 -6.77 -13.95 78.36
CA ALA A 155 -6.50 -13.04 79.50
C ALA A 155 -5.58 -11.79 79.40
N GLN A 156 -4.75 -11.59 78.37
CA GLN A 156 -4.00 -10.33 78.17
C GLN A 156 -4.45 -9.62 76.89
N ALA A 157 -4.51 -8.27 76.94
CA ALA A 157 -5.00 -7.45 75.84
C ALA A 157 -4.11 -7.62 74.59
N ALA A 158 -4.63 -8.33 73.58
CA ALA A 158 -4.11 -8.27 72.22
C ALA A 158 -4.57 -6.96 71.57
N HIS A 159 -3.70 -6.33 70.79
CA HIS A 159 -4.02 -5.12 70.05
C HIS A 159 -4.10 -5.43 68.56
N PRO A 160 -5.14 -4.93 67.85
CA PRO A 160 -5.23 -5.12 66.42
C PRO A 160 -4.13 -4.31 65.71
N GLU A 161 -3.31 -5.00 64.93
CA GLU A 161 -2.30 -4.41 64.07
C GLU A 161 -2.64 -4.71 62.61
N SER A 162 -2.48 -3.70 61.75
CA SER A 162 -2.59 -3.86 60.30
C SER A 162 -1.20 -4.17 59.73
N TRP A 163 -1.07 -5.33 59.11
CA TRP A 163 0.16 -5.81 58.48
C TRP A 163 -0.06 -5.86 56.98
N GLN A 164 0.63 -5.03 56.21
CA GLN A 164 0.33 -4.89 54.78
C GLN A 164 1.57 -5.10 53.90
N LEU A 165 1.41 -5.85 52.82
CA LEU A 165 2.39 -6.04 51.76
C LEU A 165 1.79 -5.62 50.44
N TYR A 166 2.52 -4.81 49.69
CA TYR A 166 2.20 -4.47 48.31
C TYR A 166 3.34 -4.91 47.39
N GLU A 167 3.01 -5.53 46.26
CA GLU A 167 3.90 -5.64 45.11
C GLU A 167 3.52 -4.55 44.12
N ILE A 168 4.48 -3.70 43.73
CA ILE A 168 4.27 -2.58 42.80
C ILE A 168 5.23 -2.67 41.61
N ASP A 169 5.03 -1.81 40.61
CA ASP A 169 5.99 -1.65 39.51
C ASP A 169 7.43 -1.52 40.02
N ARG A 170 8.36 -2.13 39.27
CA ARG A 170 9.78 -2.16 39.63
C ARG A 170 10.37 -0.75 39.55
N ILE A 171 10.83 -0.24 40.68
CA ILE A 171 11.57 1.02 40.77
C ILE A 171 13.07 0.73 40.71
N SER A 172 13.75 1.22 39.67
CA SER A 172 15.21 1.04 39.50
C SER A 172 16.04 2.14 40.18
N ASP A 173 15.49 3.35 40.37
CA ASP A 173 16.19 4.48 40.99
C ASP A 173 16.08 4.42 42.53
N PRO A 174 17.20 4.26 43.28
CA PRO A 174 17.18 4.27 44.75
C PRO A 174 16.58 5.55 45.34
N ALA A 175 16.75 6.70 44.70
CA ALA A 175 16.20 7.96 45.20
C ALA A 175 14.67 8.01 45.07
N GLN A 176 14.08 7.31 44.09
CA GLN A 176 12.62 7.13 44.00
C GLN A 176 12.10 6.21 45.11
N ILE A 177 12.85 5.16 45.46
CA ILE A 177 12.52 4.26 46.58
C ILE A 177 12.47 5.02 47.90
N GLU A 178 13.51 5.83 48.19
CA GLU A 178 13.57 6.65 49.41
C GLU A 178 12.43 7.67 49.49
N ARG A 179 12.13 8.34 48.37
CA ARG A 179 10.99 9.28 48.29
C ARG A 179 9.66 8.59 48.55
N LEU A 180 9.40 7.44 47.90
CA LEU A 180 8.17 6.68 48.10
C LEU A 180 8.05 6.23 49.56
N GLN A 181 9.13 5.72 50.16
CA GLN A 181 9.10 5.33 51.56
C GLN A 181 8.71 6.51 52.47
N HIS A 182 9.34 7.68 52.28
CA HIS A 182 9.01 8.89 53.03
C HIS A 182 7.55 9.31 52.85
N ASP A 183 7.03 9.29 51.62
CA ASP A 183 5.64 9.66 51.32
C ASP A 183 4.62 8.72 51.98
N LEU A 184 4.93 7.42 52.04
CA LEU A 184 4.09 6.42 52.73
C LEU A 184 4.12 6.62 54.25
N GLU A 185 5.30 6.90 54.83
CA GLU A 185 5.44 7.23 56.25
C GLU A 185 4.61 8.47 56.63
N MET A 186 4.72 9.53 55.82
CA MET A 186 3.94 10.77 56.01
C MET A 186 2.44 10.53 55.85
N THR A 187 2.04 9.70 54.88
CA THR A 187 0.64 9.32 54.67
C THR A 187 0.07 8.58 55.89
N LEU A 188 0.78 7.60 56.44
CA LEU A 188 0.35 6.89 57.64
C LEU A 188 0.30 7.79 58.88
N ALA A 189 1.22 8.76 59.00
CA ALA A 189 1.18 9.75 60.06
C ALA A 189 -0.06 10.65 59.96
N ASP A 190 -0.44 11.06 58.75
CA ASP A 190 -1.66 11.85 58.51
C ASP A 190 -2.94 11.06 58.85
N VAL A 191 -3.01 9.78 58.46
CA VAL A 191 -4.13 8.89 58.83
C VAL A 191 -4.27 8.82 60.35
N ARG A 192 -3.16 8.57 61.06
CA ARG A 192 -3.14 8.48 62.52
C ARG A 192 -3.62 9.75 63.19
N LEU A 193 -3.13 10.91 62.76
CA LEU A 193 -3.55 12.20 63.32
C LEU A 193 -5.05 12.46 63.07
N ALA A 194 -5.53 12.21 61.85
CA ALA A 194 -6.94 12.37 61.51
C ALA A 194 -7.85 11.47 62.36
N VAL A 195 -7.47 10.19 62.53
CA VAL A 195 -8.25 9.21 63.31
C VAL A 195 -8.21 9.51 64.82
N THR A 196 -7.04 9.85 65.36
CA THR A 196 -6.86 10.12 66.80
C THR A 196 -7.63 11.36 67.24
N ASP A 197 -7.58 12.43 66.45
CA ASP A 197 -8.25 13.70 66.76
C ASP A 197 -9.70 13.76 66.25
N TRP A 198 -10.22 12.69 65.63
CA TRP A 198 -11.54 12.67 65.01
C TRP A 198 -12.66 13.08 65.98
N THR A 199 -12.65 12.53 67.19
CA THR A 199 -13.65 12.84 68.22
C THR A 199 -13.57 14.32 68.64
N ALA A 200 -12.36 14.84 68.85
CA ALA A 200 -12.14 16.24 69.22
C ALA A 200 -12.58 17.21 68.10
N MET A 201 -12.36 16.85 66.83
CA MET A 201 -12.85 17.64 65.70
C MET A 201 -14.38 17.68 65.65
N ARG A 202 -15.07 16.56 65.93
CA ARG A 202 -16.54 16.51 65.99
C ARG A 202 -17.10 17.30 67.18
N GLU A 203 -16.48 17.19 68.35
CA GLU A 203 -16.86 18.00 69.52
C GLU A 203 -16.79 19.49 69.19
N ARG A 204 -15.76 19.92 68.44
CA ARG A 204 -15.64 21.32 68.02
C ARG A 204 -16.74 21.78 67.07
N VAL A 205 -17.26 20.90 66.21
CA VAL A 205 -18.45 21.20 65.40
C VAL A 205 -19.68 21.35 66.28
N ARG A 206 -19.91 20.43 67.24
CA ARG A 206 -21.04 20.51 68.18
C ARG A 206 -21.01 21.77 69.04
N GLU A 207 -19.83 22.17 69.50
CA GLU A 207 -19.64 23.43 70.23
C GLU A 207 -20.01 24.66 69.37
N ILE A 208 -19.65 24.65 68.09
CA ILE A 208 -20.01 25.73 67.16
C ILE A 208 -21.53 25.75 66.93
N ILE A 209 -22.16 24.60 66.72
CA ILE A 209 -23.63 24.47 66.57
C ILE A 209 -24.33 25.05 67.81
N SER A 210 -23.96 24.59 69.02
CA SER A 210 -24.54 25.06 70.27
C SER A 210 -24.35 26.57 70.48
N ARG A 211 -23.21 27.12 70.03
CA ARG A 211 -22.96 28.57 70.09
C ARG A 211 -23.83 29.35 69.09
N LEU A 212 -24.02 28.85 67.87
CA LEU A 212 -24.91 29.47 66.88
C LEU A 212 -26.36 29.51 67.35
N GLU A 213 -26.79 28.53 68.17
CA GLU A 213 -28.13 28.48 68.75
C GLU A 213 -28.28 29.39 69.99
N SER A 214 -27.28 29.44 70.86
CA SER A 214 -27.34 30.18 72.14
C SER A 214 -26.94 31.66 72.04
N ASP A 215 -26.03 32.01 71.13
CA ASP A 215 -25.52 33.37 70.90
C ASP A 215 -25.33 33.61 69.38
N PRO A 216 -26.44 33.71 68.61
CA PRO A 216 -26.37 33.82 67.16
C PRO A 216 -25.70 35.14 66.73
N PRO A 217 -24.84 35.12 65.69
CA PRO A 217 -24.27 36.34 65.14
C PRO A 217 -25.37 37.23 64.52
N PRO A 218 -25.15 38.55 64.40
CA PRO A 218 -26.14 39.50 63.85
C PRO A 218 -26.26 39.38 62.32
N LEU A 219 -26.73 38.23 61.86
CA LEU A 219 -26.97 37.84 60.47
C LEU A 219 -28.44 37.40 60.30
N PRO A 220 -28.97 37.29 59.07
CA PRO A 220 -30.32 36.78 58.85
C PRO A 220 -30.52 35.40 59.48
N ALA A 221 -31.59 35.23 60.26
CA ALA A 221 -31.86 34.00 61.02
C ALA A 221 -31.90 32.74 60.15
N ALA A 222 -32.38 32.87 58.91
CA ALA A 222 -32.45 31.75 57.97
C ALA A 222 -31.06 31.29 57.48
N ASP A 223 -30.07 32.20 57.42
CA ASP A 223 -28.70 31.86 57.02
C ASP A 223 -27.95 31.19 58.17
N VAL A 224 -28.19 31.66 59.41
CA VAL A 224 -27.65 31.02 60.63
C VAL A 224 -28.23 29.61 60.80
N SER A 225 -29.53 29.44 60.59
CA SER A 225 -30.21 28.13 60.67
C SER A 225 -29.68 27.14 59.64
N GLU A 226 -29.57 27.53 58.37
CA GLU A 226 -28.99 26.65 57.34
C GLU A 226 -27.53 26.29 57.62
N ALA A 227 -26.76 27.23 58.15
CA ALA A 227 -25.38 26.96 58.52
C ALA A 227 -25.29 25.93 59.66
N SER A 228 -26.16 26.06 60.67
CA SER A 228 -26.26 25.08 61.76
C SER A 228 -26.64 23.70 61.21
N HIS A 229 -27.65 23.62 60.34
CA HIS A 229 -28.06 22.36 59.72
C HIS A 229 -26.95 21.71 58.87
N LEU A 230 -26.14 22.49 58.14
CA LEU A 230 -25.01 21.92 57.40
C LEU A 230 -23.95 21.33 58.35
N LEU A 231 -23.65 22.04 59.44
CA LEU A 231 -22.69 21.56 60.43
C LEU A 231 -23.19 20.29 61.14
N ASP A 232 -24.48 20.24 61.47
CA ASP A 232 -25.13 19.05 62.04
C ASP A 232 -25.12 17.87 61.04
N TRP A 233 -25.40 18.15 59.76
CA TRP A 233 -25.30 17.15 58.70
C TRP A 233 -23.86 16.63 58.53
N MET A 234 -22.85 17.50 58.56
CA MET A 234 -21.44 17.08 58.57
C MET A 234 -21.12 16.19 59.77
N GLU A 235 -21.59 16.55 60.96
CA GLU A 235 -21.44 15.79 62.21
C GLU A 235 -22.08 14.39 62.11
N GLY A 236 -23.24 14.33 61.46
CA GLY A 236 -24.05 13.15 61.16
C GLY A 236 -23.44 12.15 60.17
N ARG A 237 -22.10 12.17 60.03
CA ARG A 237 -21.28 11.28 59.18
C ARG A 237 -21.38 11.54 57.67
N HIS A 238 -21.79 12.74 57.27
CA HIS A 238 -21.73 13.17 55.87
C HIS A 238 -20.41 13.85 55.48
N PHE A 239 -19.51 14.04 56.45
CA PHE A 239 -18.17 14.60 56.24
C PHE A 239 -17.09 13.82 56.99
N VAL A 240 -15.99 13.48 56.30
CA VAL A 240 -14.80 12.89 56.92
C VAL A 240 -13.90 14.02 57.40
N PHE A 241 -13.86 14.24 58.71
CA PHE A 241 -13.01 15.26 59.33
C PHE A 241 -11.55 14.82 59.32
N LEU A 242 -10.69 15.60 58.66
CA LEU A 242 -9.25 15.33 58.56
C LEU A 242 -8.41 16.35 59.32
N GLY A 243 -8.85 17.60 59.42
CA GLY A 243 -8.15 18.62 60.22
C GLY A 243 -9.03 19.78 60.63
N TYR A 244 -8.69 20.41 61.75
CA TYR A 244 -9.33 21.62 62.23
C TYR A 244 -8.31 22.64 62.73
N ARG A 245 -8.57 23.94 62.54
CA ARG A 245 -7.85 25.02 63.21
C ARG A 245 -8.68 26.31 63.28
N ARG A 246 -8.54 27.07 64.36
CA ARG A 246 -9.09 28.43 64.49
C ARG A 246 -8.10 29.47 63.97
N TYR A 247 -8.61 30.48 63.29
CA TYR A 247 -7.85 31.64 62.83
C TYR A 247 -8.49 32.94 63.30
N ARG A 248 -7.65 33.95 63.54
CA ARG A 248 -8.06 35.33 63.83
C ARG A 248 -7.75 36.21 62.63
N LEU A 249 -8.69 37.08 62.26
CA LEU A 249 -8.51 38.05 61.19
C LEU A 249 -7.99 39.38 61.75
N GLU A 250 -6.73 39.68 61.47
CA GLU A 250 -6.10 40.97 61.78
C GLU A 250 -6.22 41.90 60.58
N ARG A 251 -6.94 43.01 60.75
CA ARG A 251 -7.22 43.96 59.67
C ARG A 251 -6.10 45.00 59.54
N GLY A 252 -5.58 45.21 58.34
CA GLY A 252 -4.60 46.26 58.03
C GLY A 252 -5.11 47.24 56.96
N ARG A 253 -4.29 48.26 56.65
CA ARG A 253 -4.62 49.31 55.67
C ARG A 253 -4.74 48.75 54.24
N SER A 254 -3.67 48.10 53.74
CA SER A 254 -3.59 47.54 52.38
C SER A 254 -3.67 46.01 52.34
N GLU A 255 -3.40 45.33 53.45
CA GLU A 255 -3.45 43.88 53.59
C GLU A 255 -4.07 43.47 54.93
N ASP A 256 -4.80 42.36 54.96
CA ASP A 256 -5.26 41.71 56.19
C ASP A 256 -4.42 40.45 56.44
N ARG A 257 -4.32 40.01 57.70
CA ARG A 257 -3.58 38.81 58.09
C ARG A 257 -4.51 37.83 58.76
N LEU A 258 -4.54 36.61 58.25
CA LEU A 258 -5.24 35.51 58.88
C LEU A 258 -4.25 34.73 59.73
N VAL A 259 -4.32 34.96 61.05
CA VAL A 259 -3.36 34.45 62.02
C VAL A 259 -3.89 33.17 62.67
N PRO A 260 -3.22 32.02 62.49
CA PRO A 260 -3.61 30.76 63.12
C PRO A 260 -3.45 30.80 64.64
N ASP A 261 -4.43 30.29 65.37
CA ASP A 261 -4.28 29.99 66.80
C ASP A 261 -3.45 28.69 66.96
N PRO A 262 -2.21 28.77 67.48
CA PRO A 262 -1.29 27.63 67.54
C PRO A 262 -1.80 26.46 68.39
N ARG A 263 -2.68 26.71 69.37
CA ARG A 263 -3.20 25.71 70.31
C ARG A 263 -4.46 25.00 69.82
N SER A 264 -5.06 25.50 68.74
CA SER A 264 -6.34 25.01 68.24
C SER A 264 -6.24 23.94 67.15
N GLY A 265 -5.04 23.62 66.69
CA GLY A 265 -4.81 22.71 65.57
C GLY A 265 -5.06 21.24 65.92
N LEU A 266 -5.93 20.57 65.16
CA LEU A 266 -6.26 19.15 65.28
C LEU A 266 -6.07 18.42 63.94
N GLY A 267 -5.86 17.10 63.99
CA GLY A 267 -5.71 16.22 62.84
C GLY A 267 -4.52 16.61 61.97
N ILE A 268 -4.71 16.67 60.65
CA ILE A 268 -3.68 17.10 59.69
C ILE A 268 -3.28 18.58 59.83
N LEU A 269 -3.99 19.34 60.68
CA LEU A 269 -3.65 20.70 61.08
C LEU A 269 -3.10 20.76 62.51
N SER A 270 -2.72 19.64 63.11
CA SER A 270 -2.02 19.62 64.41
C SER A 270 -0.58 20.17 64.29
N SER A 271 -0.07 20.73 65.38
CA SER A 271 1.35 21.11 65.51
C SER A 271 2.28 19.89 65.48
N ALA A 272 1.78 18.71 65.87
CA ALA A 272 2.49 17.43 65.81
C ALA A 272 2.93 17.07 64.38
N ARG A 273 2.08 17.31 63.37
CA ARG A 273 2.40 17.11 61.95
C ARG A 273 3.58 17.95 61.46
N ARG A 274 3.78 19.12 62.07
CA ARG A 274 4.80 20.11 61.66
C ARG A 274 6.10 20.01 62.45
N GLN A 275 6.27 18.97 63.27
CA GLN A 275 7.44 18.78 64.14
C GLN A 275 7.79 20.06 64.95
N GLY A 276 6.76 20.76 65.45
CA GLY A 276 6.93 21.99 66.24
C GLY A 276 7.14 23.29 65.45
N ARG A 277 7.12 23.29 64.11
CA ARG A 277 7.18 24.53 63.31
C ARG A 277 5.88 25.35 63.43
N HIS A 278 6.03 26.66 63.60
CA HIS A 278 4.89 27.58 63.71
C HIS A 278 4.04 27.61 62.43
N PRO A 279 2.70 27.66 62.57
CA PRO A 279 1.83 27.87 61.43
C PRO A 279 2.06 29.20 60.70
N THR A 280 2.08 29.16 59.37
CA THR A 280 2.24 30.33 58.51
C THR A 280 1.03 31.27 58.59
N VAL A 281 1.30 32.56 58.82
CA VAL A 281 0.31 33.64 58.69
C VAL A 281 -0.02 33.82 57.21
N THR A 282 -1.31 33.88 56.88
CA THR A 282 -1.76 34.10 55.49
C THR A 282 -2.06 35.59 55.28
N THR A 283 -1.38 36.22 54.32
CA THR A 283 -1.62 37.62 53.96
C THR A 283 -2.70 37.72 52.88
N LEU A 284 -3.73 38.51 53.12
CA LEU A 284 -4.90 38.69 52.26
C LEU A 284 -4.89 40.07 51.61
N ARG A 285 -5.01 40.12 50.27
CA ARG A 285 -5.03 41.35 49.46
C ARG A 285 -6.17 41.29 48.43
N GLY A 286 -6.54 42.44 47.85
CA GLY A 286 -7.53 42.53 46.76
C GLY A 286 -8.90 41.92 47.11
N GLU A 287 -9.47 41.15 46.19
CA GLU A 287 -10.80 40.51 46.34
C GLU A 287 -10.82 39.45 47.45
N VAL A 288 -9.71 38.74 47.70
CA VAL A 288 -9.59 37.77 48.80
C VAL A 288 -9.80 38.45 50.15
N ARG A 289 -9.26 39.67 50.30
CA ARG A 289 -9.46 40.51 51.49
C ARG A 289 -10.91 41.00 51.60
N ALA A 290 -11.55 41.34 50.48
CA ALA A 290 -12.96 41.74 50.47
C ALA A 290 -13.85 40.58 50.94
N ARG A 291 -13.69 39.37 50.37
CA ARG A 291 -14.44 38.17 50.78
C ARG A 291 -14.20 37.75 52.23
N ALA A 292 -12.97 37.86 52.72
CA ALA A 292 -12.68 37.58 54.13
C ALA A 292 -13.46 38.50 55.08
N ARG A 293 -13.86 39.70 54.64
CA ARG A 293 -14.65 40.67 55.41
C ARG A 293 -16.16 40.58 55.19
N GLU A 294 -16.61 39.89 54.14
CA GLU A 294 -18.04 39.72 53.84
C GLU A 294 -18.76 39.04 55.01
N PRO A 295 -19.95 39.53 55.42
CA PRO A 295 -20.70 38.99 56.53
C PRO A 295 -21.45 37.69 56.16
N GLU A 296 -20.76 36.73 55.55
CA GLU A 296 -21.26 35.39 55.26
C GLU A 296 -20.75 34.40 56.32
N LEU A 297 -21.65 33.70 57.01
CA LEU A 297 -21.28 32.78 58.10
C LEU A 297 -20.47 31.58 57.62
N LEU A 298 -20.82 31.00 56.46
CA LEU A 298 -20.17 29.81 55.92
C LEU A 298 -19.38 30.08 54.65
N ILE A 299 -18.25 29.39 54.53
CA ILE A 299 -17.46 29.30 53.30
C ILE A 299 -17.28 27.81 52.99
N VAL A 300 -17.81 27.36 51.86
CA VAL A 300 -17.58 25.99 51.35
C VAL A 300 -16.84 26.09 50.02
N THR A 301 -15.62 25.54 49.95
CA THR A 301 -14.79 25.56 48.74
C THR A 301 -13.81 24.40 48.74
N LYS A 302 -12.99 24.26 47.70
CA LYS A 302 -11.85 23.33 47.69
C LYS A 302 -10.59 24.04 48.18
N ALA A 303 -9.84 23.37 49.04
CA ALA A 303 -8.51 23.78 49.45
C ALA A 303 -7.51 23.57 48.30
N ASN A 304 -6.34 24.20 48.40
CA ASN A 304 -5.28 24.06 47.40
C ASN A 304 -4.46 22.75 47.56
N SER A 305 -4.74 21.96 48.59
CA SER A 305 -4.02 20.73 48.93
C SER A 305 -4.90 19.50 48.72
N THR A 306 -4.33 18.47 48.12
CA THR A 306 -4.94 17.15 47.98
C THR A 306 -4.95 16.40 49.31
N ALA A 307 -5.97 15.60 49.57
CA ALA A 307 -6.02 14.77 50.76
C ALA A 307 -5.00 13.63 50.63
N THR A 308 -4.29 13.37 51.73
CA THR A 308 -3.41 12.21 51.90
C THR A 308 -4.15 11.04 52.55
N VAL A 309 -5.34 11.27 53.10
CA VAL A 309 -6.15 10.29 53.81
C VAL A 309 -7.43 10.00 53.03
N HIS A 310 -7.80 8.72 52.92
CA HIS A 310 -9.02 8.18 52.33
C HIS A 310 -9.14 8.28 50.79
N ARG A 311 -9.21 9.49 50.20
CA ARG A 311 -9.37 9.68 48.73
C ARG A 311 -8.55 10.84 48.17
N GLY A 312 -8.07 10.67 46.93
CA GLY A 312 -7.00 11.48 46.32
C GLY A 312 -7.51 12.79 45.73
N GLU A 313 -8.54 13.36 46.35
CA GLU A 313 -9.26 14.53 45.90
C GLU A 313 -8.72 15.79 46.59
N LEU A 314 -9.04 16.97 46.06
CA LEU A 314 -8.79 18.22 46.78
C LEU A 314 -9.60 18.23 48.07
N LEU A 315 -8.96 18.62 49.18
CA LEU A 315 -9.64 18.71 50.48
C LEU A 315 -10.79 19.71 50.40
N ASP A 316 -11.93 19.31 50.93
CA ASP A 316 -13.06 20.20 51.18
C ASP A 316 -12.71 21.14 52.33
N TYR A 317 -12.88 22.42 52.06
CA TYR A 317 -12.70 23.51 53.00
C TYR A 317 -14.07 23.97 53.46
N VAL A 318 -14.35 23.82 54.76
CA VAL A 318 -15.52 24.40 55.41
C VAL A 318 -15.05 25.40 56.46
N GLY A 319 -15.24 26.69 56.18
CA GLY A 319 -14.94 27.79 57.08
C GLY A 319 -16.22 28.32 57.73
N VAL A 320 -16.24 28.42 59.06
CA VAL A 320 -17.30 29.09 59.83
C VAL A 320 -16.74 30.39 60.37
N LYS A 321 -17.14 31.54 59.81
CA LYS A 321 -16.62 32.85 60.22
C LYS A 321 -17.08 33.19 61.65
N THR A 322 -16.22 33.85 62.40
CA THR A 322 -16.56 34.42 63.71
C THR A 322 -16.75 35.94 63.59
N PHE A 323 -17.58 36.51 64.46
CA PHE A 323 -17.99 37.91 64.40
C PHE A 323 -17.74 38.61 65.73
N ASP A 324 -17.29 39.86 65.64
CA ASP A 324 -17.26 40.76 66.79
C ASP A 324 -18.68 41.24 67.17
N ARG A 325 -18.80 41.92 68.32
CA ARG A 325 -20.09 42.47 68.81
C ARG A 325 -20.75 43.48 67.85
N ARG A 326 -20.05 43.96 66.83
CA ARG A 326 -20.57 44.88 65.80
C ARG A 326 -20.94 44.15 64.50
N GLY A 327 -20.94 42.81 64.50
CA GLY A 327 -21.25 42.00 63.33
C GLY A 327 -20.14 41.98 62.27
N ARG A 328 -18.91 42.36 62.62
CA ARG A 328 -17.78 42.34 61.69
C ARG A 328 -17.00 41.05 61.86
N VAL A 329 -16.61 40.41 60.76
CA VAL A 329 -15.77 39.20 60.79
C VAL A 329 -14.46 39.47 61.53
N ASP A 330 -14.15 38.69 62.56
CA ASP A 330 -12.94 38.76 63.38
C ASP A 330 -12.08 37.49 63.35
N GLY A 331 -12.53 36.44 62.66
CA GLY A 331 -11.83 35.17 62.55
C GLY A 331 -12.64 34.10 61.82
N GLU A 332 -12.15 32.86 61.88
CA GLU A 332 -12.86 31.68 61.36
C GLU A 332 -12.46 30.40 62.09
N HIS A 333 -13.39 29.43 62.10
CA HIS A 333 -13.15 28.03 62.37
C HIS A 333 -12.99 27.30 61.03
N ARG A 334 -11.84 26.69 60.80
CA ARG A 334 -11.53 26.01 59.54
C ARG A 334 -11.53 24.51 59.73
N PHE A 335 -12.39 23.82 59.00
CA PHE A 335 -12.40 22.36 58.86
C PHE A 335 -11.87 21.97 57.47
N LEU A 336 -11.00 20.97 57.43
CA LEU A 336 -10.53 20.29 56.23
C LEU A 336 -10.97 18.84 56.27
N GLY A 337 -11.49 18.34 55.16
CA GLY A 337 -11.98 16.96 55.09
C GLY A 337 -12.44 16.57 53.69
N LEU A 338 -13.32 15.58 53.64
CA LEU A 338 -13.91 15.06 52.41
C LEU A 338 -15.41 14.79 52.61
N TRP A 339 -16.26 15.21 51.68
CA TRP A 339 -17.67 14.78 51.65
C TRP A 339 -17.78 13.27 51.48
N THR A 340 -18.69 12.58 52.18
CA THR A 340 -18.88 11.12 51.99
C THR A 340 -19.65 10.80 50.70
N SER A 341 -19.67 9.54 50.28
CA SER A 341 -20.39 9.09 49.07
C SER A 341 -21.87 9.49 49.06
N THR A 342 -22.50 9.58 50.23
CA THR A 342 -23.89 10.03 50.38
C THR A 342 -24.13 11.44 49.84
N ALA A 343 -23.15 12.34 49.95
CA ALA A 343 -23.25 13.67 49.37
C ALA A 343 -23.34 13.60 47.84
N TYR A 344 -22.53 12.73 47.22
CA TYR A 344 -22.42 12.63 45.76
C TYR A 344 -23.57 11.86 45.09
N HIS A 345 -24.25 10.98 45.82
CA HIS A 345 -25.34 10.15 45.30
C HIS A 345 -26.74 10.54 45.80
N GLY A 346 -26.84 11.33 46.87
CA GLY A 346 -28.10 11.87 47.37
C GLY A 346 -28.64 13.01 46.51
N SER A 347 -29.92 13.34 46.68
CA SER A 347 -30.51 14.53 46.06
C SER A 347 -29.92 15.79 46.69
N PRO A 348 -29.48 16.80 45.90
CA PRO A 348 -29.03 18.07 46.44
C PRO A 348 -30.15 18.84 47.15
N ARG A 349 -31.41 18.43 47.00
CA ARG A 349 -32.58 18.97 47.72
C ARG A 349 -32.63 18.54 49.19
N ASP A 350 -31.90 17.50 49.56
CA ASP A 350 -31.83 17.02 50.95
C ASP A 350 -30.60 17.56 51.68
N ILE A 351 -29.66 18.17 50.95
CA ILE A 351 -28.40 18.67 51.51
C ILE A 351 -28.60 20.13 51.97
N PRO A 352 -28.38 20.46 53.27
CA PRO A 352 -28.47 21.82 53.76
C PRO A 352 -27.60 22.80 52.96
N VAL A 353 -28.02 24.06 52.86
CA VAL A 353 -27.45 25.10 51.97
C VAL A 353 -27.69 24.84 50.48
N LEU A 354 -27.48 23.62 49.98
CA LEU A 354 -27.73 23.27 48.58
C LEU A 354 -29.22 23.26 48.26
N ARG A 355 -30.07 22.73 49.15
CA ARG A 355 -31.52 22.65 48.97
C ARG A 355 -32.15 24.00 48.63
N ARG A 356 -31.79 25.06 49.37
CA ARG A 356 -32.27 26.42 49.11
C ARG A 356 -31.70 27.00 47.83
N LYS A 357 -30.45 26.65 47.48
CA LYS A 357 -29.84 27.07 46.22
C LYS A 357 -30.57 26.44 45.03
N VAL A 358 -30.88 25.14 45.10
CA VAL A 358 -31.64 24.39 44.11
C VAL A 358 -33.06 24.93 43.99
N GLU A 359 -33.76 25.15 45.09
CA GLU A 359 -35.11 25.75 45.12
C GLU A 359 -35.13 27.11 44.42
N ARG A 360 -34.20 28.01 44.75
CA ARG A 360 -34.12 29.34 44.11
C ARG A 360 -33.83 29.27 42.61
N VAL A 361 -33.05 28.28 42.16
CA VAL A 361 -32.81 28.08 40.72
C VAL A 361 -34.08 27.56 40.04
N ILE A 362 -34.80 26.61 40.64
CA ILE A 362 -36.07 26.09 40.12
C ILE A 362 -37.13 27.21 40.04
N GLU A 363 -37.29 27.99 41.12
CA GLU A 363 -38.19 29.15 41.17
C GLU A 363 -37.88 30.17 40.08
N HIS A 364 -36.61 30.41 39.78
CA HIS A 364 -36.20 31.34 38.72
C HIS A 364 -36.71 30.92 37.33
N PHE A 365 -36.74 29.62 37.03
CA PHE A 365 -37.24 29.14 35.75
C PHE A 365 -38.77 29.18 35.67
N GLY A 366 -39.47 29.09 36.81
CA GLY A 366 -40.94 29.21 36.86
C GLY A 366 -41.70 28.17 36.02
N LEU A 367 -41.07 27.02 35.75
CA LEU A 367 -41.60 25.96 34.88
C LEU A 367 -42.50 25.00 35.68
N ASP A 368 -43.51 24.42 35.03
CA ASP A 368 -44.29 23.32 35.60
C ASP A 368 -43.38 22.12 35.89
N PRO A 369 -43.26 21.64 37.15
CA PRO A 369 -42.46 20.47 37.50
C PRO A 369 -42.86 19.18 36.76
N GLY A 370 -44.12 19.07 36.30
CA GLY A 370 -44.61 17.94 35.53
C GLY A 370 -44.23 17.98 34.04
N GLY A 371 -43.93 19.17 33.52
CA GLY A 371 -43.60 19.43 32.12
C GLY A 371 -42.21 18.94 31.70
N HIS A 372 -41.98 18.87 30.39
CA HIS A 372 -40.71 18.39 29.83
C HIS A 372 -39.50 19.22 30.32
N ASP A 373 -39.56 20.55 30.17
CA ASP A 373 -38.47 21.44 30.55
C ASP A 373 -38.27 21.51 32.08
N GLY A 374 -39.35 21.41 32.87
CA GLY A 374 -39.27 21.34 34.33
C GLY A 374 -38.52 20.08 34.80
N LYS A 375 -38.81 18.92 34.20
CA LYS A 375 -38.06 17.67 34.43
C LYS A 375 -36.61 17.77 33.96
N ALA A 376 -36.34 18.44 32.83
CA ALA A 376 -34.99 18.64 32.33
C ALA A 376 -34.15 19.49 33.29
N VAL A 377 -34.67 20.63 33.78
CA VAL A 377 -34.01 21.47 34.80
C VAL A 377 -33.69 20.68 36.06
N LEU A 378 -34.66 19.91 36.57
CA LEU A 378 -34.47 19.06 37.74
C LEU A 378 -33.37 18.02 37.50
N ASN A 379 -33.40 17.33 36.37
CA ASN A 379 -32.40 16.32 36.02
C ASN A 379 -30.97 16.92 35.89
N VAL A 380 -30.84 18.13 35.33
CA VAL A 380 -29.55 18.82 35.27
C VAL A 380 -29.02 19.12 36.67
N LEU A 381 -29.86 19.61 37.57
CA LEU A 381 -29.47 19.90 38.96
C LEU A 381 -29.14 18.62 39.75
N GLU A 382 -29.92 17.55 39.57
CA GLU A 382 -29.69 16.23 40.18
C GLU A 382 -28.41 15.55 39.70
N THR A 383 -27.99 15.79 38.46
CA THR A 383 -26.77 15.21 37.88
C THR A 383 -25.58 16.17 37.86
N TYR A 384 -25.75 17.40 38.37
CA TYR A 384 -24.67 18.37 38.47
C TYR A 384 -23.61 17.92 39.48
N PRO A 385 -22.31 18.14 39.22
CA PRO A 385 -21.26 17.81 40.19
C PRO A 385 -21.53 18.53 41.52
N ARG A 386 -21.58 17.78 42.63
CA ARG A 386 -21.95 18.34 43.95
C ARG A 386 -20.95 19.39 44.44
N ASP A 387 -19.67 19.15 44.19
CA ASP A 387 -18.62 20.12 44.47
C ASP A 387 -18.83 21.46 43.75
N GLU A 388 -19.36 21.42 42.53
CA GLU A 388 -19.71 22.62 41.78
C GLU A 388 -21.01 23.25 42.27
N LEU A 389 -22.01 22.47 42.71
CA LEU A 389 -23.22 23.02 43.35
C LEU A 389 -22.88 23.81 44.63
N PHE A 390 -21.95 23.31 45.45
CA PHE A 390 -21.50 24.02 46.65
C PHE A 390 -20.84 25.36 46.29
N GLN A 391 -19.99 25.38 45.26
CA GLN A 391 -19.17 26.53 44.90
C GLN A 391 -19.87 27.56 43.99
N ALA A 392 -20.79 27.14 43.13
CA ALA A 392 -21.41 28.01 42.13
C ALA A 392 -22.41 28.98 42.77
N GLY A 393 -22.42 30.23 42.31
CA GLY A 393 -23.48 31.17 42.66
C GLY A 393 -24.80 30.81 41.99
N ILE A 394 -25.91 31.37 42.49
CA ILE A 394 -27.24 31.15 41.89
C ILE A 394 -27.27 31.62 40.42
N ALA A 395 -26.64 32.77 40.12
CA ALA A 395 -26.56 33.30 38.76
C ALA A 395 -25.79 32.36 37.81
N ASP A 396 -24.66 31.80 38.26
CA ASP A 396 -23.88 30.84 37.48
C ASP A 396 -24.71 29.58 37.21
N LEU A 397 -25.40 29.05 38.22
CA LEU A 397 -26.24 27.87 38.07
C LEU A 397 -27.40 28.11 37.09
N ILE A 398 -28.06 29.26 37.15
CA ILE A 398 -29.11 29.63 36.17
C ILE A 398 -28.55 29.63 34.74
N HIS A 399 -27.39 30.26 34.53
CA HIS A 399 -26.74 30.32 33.22
C HIS A 399 -26.38 28.93 32.69
N ILE A 400 -25.75 28.11 33.53
CA ILE A 400 -25.29 26.77 33.17
C ILE A 400 -26.49 25.85 32.92
N VAL A 401 -27.48 25.81 33.81
CA VAL A 401 -28.68 24.98 33.64
C VAL A 401 -29.41 25.34 32.35
N ARG A 402 -29.58 26.64 32.04
CA ARG A 402 -30.19 27.08 30.78
C ARG A 402 -29.39 26.58 29.57
N GLY A 403 -28.06 26.66 29.63
CA GLY A 403 -27.18 26.15 28.59
C GLY A 403 -27.33 24.65 28.35
N VAL A 404 -27.41 23.85 29.42
CA VAL A 404 -27.57 22.39 29.34
C VAL A 404 -28.97 21.99 28.87
N VAL A 405 -30.03 22.66 29.30
CA VAL A 405 -31.40 22.34 28.83
C VAL A 405 -31.52 22.55 27.32
N ASN A 406 -30.95 23.64 26.79
CA ASN A 406 -30.95 23.94 25.35
C ASN A 406 -30.12 22.95 24.50
N LEU A 407 -29.32 22.08 25.12
CA LEU A 407 -28.51 21.05 24.45
C LEU A 407 -29.27 19.73 24.23
N TYR A 408 -30.31 19.42 24.99
CA TYR A 408 -30.94 18.10 24.93
C TYR A 408 -31.46 17.74 23.53
N GLU A 409 -31.89 18.73 22.75
CA GLU A 409 -32.37 18.54 21.38
C GLU A 409 -31.30 18.76 20.29
N ARG A 410 -30.12 19.29 20.63
CA ARG A 410 -29.10 19.70 19.65
C ARG A 410 -27.78 18.97 19.86
N ARG A 411 -27.29 18.28 18.83
CA ARG A 411 -25.98 17.59 18.85
C ARG A 411 -24.80 18.55 18.63
N THR A 412 -24.69 19.58 19.45
CA THR A 412 -23.65 20.61 19.33
C THR A 412 -22.68 20.57 20.49
N VAL A 413 -21.43 20.92 20.24
CA VAL A 413 -20.47 21.14 21.33
C VAL A 413 -20.84 22.41 22.10
N ARG A 414 -20.69 22.37 23.42
CA ARG A 414 -20.90 23.54 24.28
C ARG A 414 -19.91 23.63 25.41
N LEU A 415 -19.45 24.84 25.69
CA LEU A 415 -18.54 25.17 26.78
C LEU A 415 -19.28 26.05 27.81
N LEU A 416 -19.48 25.53 29.02
CA LEU A 416 -20.08 26.26 30.14
C LEU A 416 -19.01 26.49 31.21
N VAL A 417 -18.74 27.75 31.53
CA VAL A 417 -17.59 28.14 32.35
C VAL A 417 -18.03 28.85 33.62
N ARG A 418 -17.40 28.48 34.74
CA ARG A 418 -17.43 29.23 35.99
C ARG A 418 -16.00 29.61 36.38
N ARG A 419 -15.80 30.85 36.80
CA ARG A 419 -14.51 31.30 37.35
C ARG A 419 -14.49 31.14 38.87
N ASP A 420 -13.39 30.63 39.42
CA ASP A 420 -13.18 30.62 40.88
C ASP A 420 -13.16 32.06 41.42
N PRO A 421 -13.86 32.37 42.54
CA PRO A 421 -13.86 33.71 43.14
C PRO A 421 -12.49 34.24 43.56
N TYR A 422 -11.49 33.36 43.75
CA TYR A 422 -10.12 33.76 44.08
C TYR A 422 -9.18 33.74 42.87
N HIS A 423 -9.74 33.61 41.66
CA HIS A 423 -9.02 33.52 40.38
C HIS A 423 -7.97 32.40 40.29
N ARG A 424 -8.12 31.33 41.08
CA ARG A 424 -7.17 30.21 41.10
C ARG A 424 -7.35 29.25 39.94
N PHE A 425 -8.57 29.15 39.40
CA PHE A 425 -8.90 28.25 38.30
C PHE A 425 -10.20 28.65 37.58
N TYR A 426 -10.40 28.06 36.41
CA TYR A 426 -11.68 27.98 35.71
C TYR A 426 -12.23 26.56 35.78
N SER A 427 -13.52 26.44 36.07
CA SER A 427 -14.25 25.18 36.03
C SER A 427 -15.10 25.17 34.77
N CYS A 428 -14.84 24.22 33.87
CA CYS A 428 -15.43 24.16 32.54
C CYS A 428 -16.20 22.85 32.38
N LEU A 429 -17.49 22.92 32.09
CA LEU A 429 -18.28 21.77 31.66
C LEU A 429 -18.39 21.80 30.14
N VAL A 430 -17.72 20.84 29.50
CA VAL A 430 -17.71 20.68 28.05
C VAL A 430 -18.65 19.54 27.68
N TYR A 431 -19.67 19.84 26.88
CA TYR A 431 -20.58 18.86 26.34
C TYR A 431 -20.16 18.54 24.91
N VAL A 432 -19.88 17.26 24.63
CA VAL A 432 -19.46 16.77 23.31
C VAL A 432 -20.42 15.66 22.88
N PRO A 433 -20.92 15.64 21.63
CA PRO A 433 -21.75 14.53 21.13
C PRO A 433 -21.09 13.18 21.41
N ARG A 434 -21.86 12.22 21.94
CA ARG A 434 -21.31 10.96 22.47
C ARG A 434 -20.55 10.15 21.42
N ASP A 435 -21.03 10.17 20.18
CA ASP A 435 -20.44 9.52 19.00
C ASP A 435 -19.14 10.17 18.53
N ARG A 436 -18.85 11.40 18.96
CA ARG A 436 -17.62 12.16 18.64
C ARG A 436 -16.58 12.14 19.77
N TYR A 437 -16.92 11.57 20.93
CA TYR A 437 -16.03 11.59 22.09
C TYR A 437 -15.10 10.38 22.12
N ASN A 438 -13.78 10.63 22.14
CA ASN A 438 -12.74 9.64 22.37
C ASN A 438 -11.57 10.24 23.18
N THR A 439 -10.58 9.43 23.53
CA THR A 439 -9.42 9.88 24.34
C THR A 439 -8.60 10.97 23.65
N GLU A 440 -8.46 10.91 22.33
CA GLU A 440 -7.69 11.91 21.57
C GLU A 440 -8.41 13.28 21.56
N VAL A 441 -9.72 13.27 21.33
CA VAL A 441 -10.57 14.46 21.43
C VAL A 441 -10.48 15.06 22.83
N ARG A 442 -10.52 14.23 23.89
CA ARG A 442 -10.32 14.69 25.28
C ARG A 442 -8.99 15.44 25.45
N GLN A 443 -7.88 14.87 24.97
CA GLN A 443 -6.55 15.49 25.07
C GLN A 443 -6.46 16.81 24.28
N ARG A 444 -7.04 16.87 23.08
CA ARG A 444 -7.12 18.11 22.29
C ARG A 444 -7.93 19.18 23.03
N ILE A 445 -9.06 18.82 23.64
CA ILE A 445 -9.87 19.74 24.45
C ILE A 445 -9.08 20.24 25.67
N GLU A 446 -8.33 19.37 26.36
CA GLU A 446 -7.47 19.77 27.49
C GLU A 446 -6.39 20.79 27.04
N GLN A 447 -5.77 20.58 25.88
CA GLN A 447 -4.78 21.51 25.32
C GLN A 447 -5.41 22.85 24.94
N ILE A 448 -6.55 22.84 24.25
CA ILE A 448 -7.30 24.04 23.86
C ILE A 448 -7.72 24.82 25.11
N ALA A 449 -8.24 24.15 26.14
CA ALA A 449 -8.61 24.79 27.39
C ALA A 449 -7.37 25.35 28.12
N ARG A 450 -6.27 24.60 28.21
CA ARG A 450 -5.02 25.08 28.82
C ARG A 450 -4.52 26.37 28.16
N ALA A 451 -4.45 26.38 26.83
CA ALA A 451 -3.99 27.55 26.08
C ALA A 451 -4.99 28.72 26.20
N GLY A 452 -6.27 28.45 25.96
CA GLY A 452 -7.33 29.46 25.91
C GLY A 452 -7.58 30.18 27.24
N PHE A 453 -7.37 29.52 28.38
CA PHE A 453 -7.50 30.12 29.71
C PHE A 453 -6.17 30.61 30.31
N ALA A 454 -5.06 30.52 29.56
CA ALA A 454 -3.69 30.78 30.05
C ALA A 454 -3.34 29.96 31.31
N GLY A 455 -3.69 28.67 31.28
CA GLY A 455 -3.59 27.76 32.42
C GLY A 455 -2.20 27.17 32.64
N THR A 456 -1.80 27.05 33.91
CA THR A 456 -0.56 26.38 34.32
C THR A 456 -0.69 24.86 34.28
N SER A 457 -1.87 24.33 34.62
CA SER A 457 -2.21 22.91 34.57
C SER A 457 -3.69 22.70 34.28
N VAL A 458 -4.04 21.50 33.82
CA VAL A 458 -5.41 21.08 33.51
C VAL A 458 -5.66 19.70 34.12
N GLU A 459 -6.82 19.54 34.74
CA GLU A 459 -7.35 18.27 35.24
C GLU A 459 -8.71 18.05 34.57
N SER A 460 -9.03 16.82 34.14
CA SER A 460 -10.31 16.53 33.50
C SER A 460 -10.93 15.22 33.97
N HIS A 461 -12.26 15.21 34.09
CA HIS A 461 -13.04 14.03 34.44
C HIS A 461 -14.17 13.86 33.44
N ALA A 462 -14.22 12.70 32.79
CA ALA A 462 -15.24 12.38 31.82
C ALA A 462 -16.39 11.60 32.46
N GLN A 463 -17.61 12.00 32.17
CA GLN A 463 -18.81 11.27 32.53
C GLN A 463 -19.63 10.98 31.28
N ILE A 464 -19.74 9.70 30.95
CA ILE A 464 -20.59 9.20 29.87
C ILE A 464 -21.82 8.59 30.54
N SER A 465 -22.97 9.24 30.35
CA SER A 465 -24.26 8.78 30.90
C SER A 465 -25.19 8.30 29.77
N GLY A 466 -26.46 8.03 30.08
CA GLY A 466 -27.48 7.70 29.06
C GLY A 466 -27.84 8.85 28.09
N SER A 467 -27.23 10.03 28.24
CA SER A 467 -27.45 11.19 27.36
C SER A 467 -26.83 11.07 25.96
N SER A 468 -27.29 11.91 25.04
CA SER A 468 -26.74 12.07 23.68
C SER A 468 -25.34 12.72 23.64
N HIS A 469 -24.90 13.29 24.76
CA HIS A 469 -23.58 13.92 24.93
C HIS A 469 -22.77 13.22 26.01
N ALA A 470 -21.45 13.16 25.81
CA ALA A 470 -20.48 12.97 26.87
C ALA A 470 -20.21 14.33 27.54
N ARG A 471 -20.15 14.34 28.88
CA ARG A 471 -19.80 15.53 29.66
C ARG A 471 -18.37 15.40 30.15
N LEU A 472 -17.53 16.36 29.78
CA LEU A 472 -16.16 16.47 30.26
C LEU A 472 -16.07 17.67 31.21
N HIS A 473 -15.76 17.41 32.48
CA HIS A 473 -15.49 18.46 33.47
C HIS A 473 -14.00 18.75 33.48
N VAL A 474 -13.61 19.93 33.02
CA VAL A 474 -12.22 20.38 32.89
C VAL A 474 -11.96 21.51 33.88
N VAL A 475 -11.00 21.32 34.77
CA VAL A 475 -10.52 22.34 35.72
C VAL A 475 -9.18 22.87 35.23
N VAL A 476 -9.13 24.15 34.87
CA VAL A 476 -7.92 24.81 34.35
C VAL A 476 -7.36 25.74 35.42
N ARG A 477 -6.19 25.41 35.97
CA ARG A 477 -5.55 26.23 37.02
C ARG A 477 -4.83 27.42 36.41
N THR A 478 -4.95 28.58 37.04
CA THR A 478 -4.39 29.86 36.56
C THR A 478 -3.57 30.55 37.64
N ASP A 479 -2.66 31.43 37.23
CA ASP A 479 -1.93 32.31 38.15
C ASP A 479 -2.85 33.46 38.60
N PRO A 480 -3.22 33.56 39.90
CA PRO A 480 -4.07 34.64 40.40
C PRO A 480 -3.45 36.04 40.22
N GLY A 481 -2.12 36.13 40.09
CA GLY A 481 -1.40 37.39 39.86
C GLY A 481 -1.50 37.90 38.42
N ARG A 482 -1.88 37.04 37.46
CA ARG A 482 -1.94 37.36 36.03
C ARG A 482 -3.40 37.47 35.57
N ARG A 483 -3.85 38.70 35.31
CA ARG A 483 -5.20 38.92 34.76
C ARG A 483 -5.25 38.53 33.28
N HIS A 484 -5.99 37.47 32.99
CA HIS A 484 -6.33 37.03 31.63
C HIS A 484 -7.85 37.13 31.41
N HIS A 485 -8.26 37.58 30.22
CA HIS A 485 -9.65 37.65 29.77
C HIS A 485 -9.85 36.63 28.64
N PRO A 486 -10.38 35.43 28.94
CA PRO A 486 -10.53 34.38 27.93
C PRO A 486 -11.67 34.68 26.94
N ASP A 487 -11.45 34.38 25.67
CA ASP A 487 -12.48 34.40 24.62
C ASP A 487 -13.28 33.08 24.67
N PHE A 488 -14.34 33.04 25.48
CA PHE A 488 -15.14 31.81 25.62
C PHE A 488 -15.72 31.32 24.28
N PRO A 489 -16.32 32.18 23.43
CA PRO A 489 -16.77 31.77 22.09
C PRO A 489 -15.66 31.19 21.19
N GLY A 490 -14.46 31.78 21.21
CA GLY A 490 -13.31 31.27 20.44
C GLY A 490 -12.84 29.90 20.93
N ILE A 491 -12.75 29.71 22.25
CA ILE A 491 -12.39 28.42 22.86
C ILE A 491 -13.43 27.36 22.49
N GLU A 492 -14.72 27.68 22.59
CA GLU A 492 -15.80 26.76 22.22
C GLU A 492 -15.72 26.33 20.76
N ARG A 493 -15.43 27.26 19.84
CA ARG A 493 -15.27 26.97 18.41
C ARG A 493 -14.12 26.00 18.15
N HIS A 494 -12.95 26.24 18.75
CA HIS A 494 -11.81 25.33 18.62
C HIS A 494 -12.09 23.93 19.21
N ILE A 495 -12.83 23.85 20.34
CA ILE A 495 -13.28 22.57 20.91
C ILE A 495 -14.22 21.87 19.92
N ALA A 496 -15.16 22.59 19.29
CA ALA A 496 -16.06 22.04 18.30
C ALA A 496 -15.30 21.48 17.08
N GLU A 497 -14.33 22.22 16.55
CA GLU A 497 -13.47 21.79 15.43
C GLU A 497 -12.60 20.56 15.78
N ALA A 498 -12.12 20.49 17.02
CA ALA A 498 -11.34 19.36 17.52
C ALA A 498 -12.16 18.07 17.68
N ALA A 499 -13.48 18.20 17.85
CA ALA A 499 -14.42 17.08 17.96
C ALA A 499 -14.95 16.58 16.59
N LEU A 500 -14.66 17.27 15.48
CA LEU A 500 -15.07 16.82 14.15
C LEU A 500 -14.25 15.63 13.69
N THR A 501 -14.94 14.60 13.20
CA THR A 501 -14.29 13.44 12.58
C THR A 501 -13.84 13.75 11.14
N TRP A 502 -12.96 12.92 10.58
CA TRP A 502 -12.58 13.03 9.17
C TRP A 502 -13.80 12.96 8.23
N ALA A 503 -14.75 12.06 8.53
CA ALA A 503 -16.00 11.92 7.76
C ALA A 503 -16.92 13.14 7.90
N ASP A 504 -16.96 13.80 9.06
CA ASP A 504 -17.70 15.05 9.23
C ASP A 504 -17.10 16.16 8.36
N ARG A 505 -15.76 16.29 8.33
CA ARG A 505 -15.06 17.27 7.49
C ARG A 505 -15.28 17.00 6.00
N LEU A 506 -15.24 15.73 5.59
CA LEU A 506 -15.55 15.34 4.21
C LEU A 506 -16.99 15.72 3.83
N ARG A 507 -17.97 15.49 4.72
CA ARG A 507 -19.37 15.86 4.50
C ARG A 507 -19.54 17.37 4.33
N GLU A 508 -18.94 18.17 5.19
CA GLU A 508 -18.98 19.64 5.09
C GLU A 508 -18.37 20.12 3.77
N LEU A 509 -17.20 19.60 3.42
CA LEU A 509 -16.48 19.98 2.21
C LEU A 509 -17.20 19.56 0.92
N LEU A 510 -17.84 18.37 0.92
CA LEU A 510 -18.70 17.94 -0.19
C LEU A 510 -19.93 18.83 -0.34
N THR A 511 -20.58 19.19 0.78
CA THR A 511 -21.76 20.08 0.78
C THR A 511 -21.40 21.47 0.26
N GLU A 512 -20.24 22.00 0.65
CA GLU A 512 -19.74 23.29 0.17
C GLU A 512 -19.40 23.28 -1.33
N ARG A 513 -18.77 22.20 -1.83
CA ARG A 513 -18.24 22.12 -3.20
C ARG A 513 -19.23 21.60 -4.25
N ARG A 514 -20.20 20.78 -3.85
CA ARG A 514 -21.18 20.14 -4.74
C ARG A 514 -22.62 20.57 -4.46
N GLY A 515 -22.85 21.39 -3.42
CA GLY A 515 -24.18 21.75 -2.94
C GLY A 515 -24.75 20.70 -1.97
N GLU A 516 -25.80 21.09 -1.24
CA GLU A 516 -26.30 20.31 -0.10
C GLU A 516 -26.83 18.92 -0.50
N ALA A 517 -27.69 18.85 -1.52
CA ALA A 517 -28.31 17.58 -1.93
C ALA A 517 -27.27 16.56 -2.46
N GLU A 518 -26.40 16.98 -3.39
CA GLU A 518 -25.39 16.10 -3.98
C GLU A 518 -24.29 15.77 -2.96
N GLY A 519 -23.84 16.75 -2.18
CA GLY A 519 -22.81 16.57 -1.17
C GLY A 519 -23.21 15.59 -0.06
N LEU A 520 -24.46 15.69 0.43
CA LEU A 520 -24.99 14.74 1.41
C LEU A 520 -25.13 13.32 0.82
N ALA A 521 -25.54 13.19 -0.44
CA ALA A 521 -25.64 11.89 -1.10
C ALA A 521 -24.27 11.20 -1.23
N LEU A 522 -23.23 11.93 -1.65
CA LEU A 522 -21.86 11.42 -1.72
C LEU A 522 -21.29 11.08 -0.33
N ALA A 523 -21.49 11.96 0.65
CA ALA A 523 -21.03 11.72 2.02
C ALA A 523 -21.71 10.50 2.66
N SER A 524 -23.00 10.29 2.38
CA SER A 524 -23.72 9.09 2.84
C SER A 524 -23.21 7.82 2.16
N ARG A 525 -22.83 7.90 0.88
CA ARG A 525 -22.36 6.75 0.09
C ARG A 525 -20.95 6.31 0.49
N TYR A 526 -20.03 7.27 0.66
CA TYR A 526 -18.60 6.99 0.87
C TYR A 526 -18.09 7.25 2.28
N GLY A 527 -18.92 7.81 3.17
CA GLY A 527 -18.49 8.21 4.52
C GLY A 527 -17.91 7.08 5.38
N HIS A 528 -18.23 5.83 5.05
CA HIS A 528 -17.68 4.63 5.71
C HIS A 528 -16.85 3.75 4.77
N ALA A 529 -16.61 4.18 3.53
CA ALA A 529 -15.88 3.39 2.53
C ALA A 529 -14.36 3.45 2.73
N PHE A 530 -13.84 4.55 3.28
CA PHE A 530 -12.40 4.78 3.43
C PHE A 530 -11.84 4.16 4.72
N PRO A 531 -10.75 3.37 4.66
CA PRO A 531 -10.13 2.79 5.84
C PRO A 531 -9.40 3.84 6.69
N LEU A 532 -9.18 3.55 7.98
CA LEU A 532 -8.52 4.48 8.91
C LEU A 532 -7.14 4.94 8.42
N ALA A 533 -6.33 4.02 7.87
CA ALA A 533 -5.01 4.34 7.32
C ALA A 533 -5.06 5.38 6.17
N TYR A 534 -6.16 5.39 5.39
CA TYR A 534 -6.39 6.41 4.38
C TYR A 534 -6.74 7.76 5.00
N GLN A 535 -7.64 7.75 5.99
CA GLN A 535 -8.10 8.95 6.69
C GLN A 535 -6.96 9.67 7.44
N GLU A 536 -5.95 8.92 7.91
CA GLU A 536 -4.75 9.47 8.54
C GLU A 536 -3.77 10.08 7.51
N ALA A 537 -3.66 9.47 6.32
CA ALA A 537 -2.69 9.87 5.31
C ALA A 537 -3.18 10.97 4.37
N VAL A 538 -4.50 11.06 4.14
CA VAL A 538 -5.11 11.93 3.12
C VAL A 538 -6.04 12.94 3.76
N ALA A 539 -5.78 14.23 3.50
CA ALA A 539 -6.65 15.30 3.98
C ALA A 539 -8.01 15.28 3.25
N PRO A 540 -9.13 15.62 3.92
CA PRO A 540 -10.47 15.60 3.31
C PRO A 540 -10.62 16.37 1.99
N GLY A 541 -9.82 17.42 1.76
CA GLY A 541 -9.84 18.18 0.51
C GLY A 541 -9.26 17.44 -0.69
N GLU A 542 -8.30 16.54 -0.48
CA GLU A 542 -7.66 15.75 -1.55
C GLU A 542 -8.57 14.60 -2.03
N VAL A 543 -9.44 14.12 -1.13
CA VAL A 543 -10.42 13.05 -1.38
C VAL A 543 -11.37 13.36 -2.54
N LEU A 544 -11.59 14.64 -2.86
CA LEU A 544 -12.48 15.03 -3.96
C LEU A 544 -12.02 14.49 -5.31
N ALA A 545 -10.71 14.45 -5.55
CA ALA A 545 -10.15 13.89 -6.79
C ALA A 545 -10.35 12.38 -6.81
N ASP A 546 -10.09 11.71 -5.68
CA ASP A 546 -10.25 10.27 -5.55
C ASP A 546 -11.72 9.84 -5.68
N LEU A 547 -12.66 10.64 -5.14
CA LEU A 547 -14.11 10.42 -5.32
C LEU A 547 -14.54 10.59 -6.77
N ALA A 548 -13.95 11.52 -7.51
CA ALA A 548 -14.24 11.67 -8.94
C ALA A 548 -13.76 10.44 -9.73
N ASP A 549 -12.58 9.90 -9.42
CA ASP A 549 -12.06 8.68 -10.01
C ASP A 549 -12.94 7.46 -9.65
N LEU A 550 -13.38 7.36 -8.39
CA LEU A 550 -14.32 6.32 -7.94
C LEU A 550 -15.69 6.41 -8.65
N GLU A 551 -16.28 7.60 -8.78
CA GLU A 551 -17.54 7.77 -9.50
C GLU A 551 -17.39 7.49 -11.01
N ALA A 552 -16.24 7.79 -11.61
CA ALA A 552 -15.97 7.43 -13.01
C ALA A 552 -15.95 5.91 -13.23
N LEU A 553 -15.46 5.14 -12.27
CA LEU A 553 -15.45 3.67 -12.32
C LEU A 553 -16.86 3.06 -12.29
N ARG A 554 -17.88 3.75 -11.75
CA ARG A 554 -19.27 3.30 -11.88
C ARG A 554 -19.73 3.25 -13.34
N GLY A 555 -19.30 4.22 -14.16
CA GLY A 555 -19.60 4.25 -15.59
C GLY A 555 -18.73 3.29 -16.41
N GLN A 556 -17.51 2.97 -15.93
CA GLN A 556 -16.55 2.12 -16.63
C GLN A 556 -15.85 1.17 -15.63
N PRO A 557 -16.49 0.06 -15.21
CA PRO A 557 -16.00 -0.79 -14.11
C PRO A 557 -14.65 -1.48 -14.36
N GLN A 558 -14.27 -1.63 -15.63
CA GLN A 558 -13.01 -2.26 -16.05
C GLN A 558 -11.89 -1.25 -16.32
N ALA A 559 -12.16 0.05 -16.19
CA ALA A 559 -11.17 1.09 -16.42
C ALA A 559 -10.15 1.17 -15.28
N LEU A 560 -8.98 1.69 -15.61
CA LEU A 560 -7.92 2.05 -14.68
C LEU A 560 -7.91 3.58 -14.59
N GLN A 561 -8.26 4.15 -13.45
CA GLN A 561 -8.11 5.60 -13.24
C GLN A 561 -6.71 5.89 -12.71
N LEU A 562 -6.06 6.88 -13.30
CA LEU A 562 -4.68 7.24 -13.02
C LEU A 562 -4.64 8.72 -12.63
N ASN A 563 -4.01 9.05 -11.51
CA ASN A 563 -3.93 10.42 -11.02
C ASN A 563 -2.51 10.76 -10.56
N LEU A 564 -1.88 11.71 -11.25
CA LEU A 564 -0.56 12.22 -10.90
C LEU A 564 -0.72 13.45 -10.01
N HIS A 565 -0.10 13.42 -8.83
CA HIS A 565 -0.14 14.55 -7.92
C HIS A 565 1.20 14.73 -7.19
N ARG A 566 1.33 15.84 -6.47
CA ARG A 566 2.50 16.13 -5.63
C ARG A 566 2.05 16.63 -4.27
N PRO A 567 2.27 15.86 -3.19
CA PRO A 567 2.05 16.33 -1.82
C PRO A 567 2.89 17.56 -1.47
N ALA A 568 2.39 18.38 -0.54
CA ALA A 568 3.09 19.58 -0.10
C ALA A 568 4.46 19.25 0.54
N GLY A 569 5.51 20.00 0.18
CA GLY A 569 6.86 19.83 0.73
C GLY A 569 7.73 18.79 0.00
N GLN A 570 7.23 18.12 -1.03
CA GLN A 570 8.01 17.18 -1.84
C GLN A 570 8.86 17.90 -2.89
N THR A 571 10.00 17.32 -3.27
CA THR A 571 10.88 17.88 -4.29
C THR A 571 10.24 17.83 -5.69
N PRO A 572 10.59 18.74 -6.62
CA PRO A 572 10.04 18.74 -7.98
C PRO A 572 10.38 17.49 -8.82
N GLN A 573 11.37 16.71 -8.40
CA GLN A 573 11.75 15.43 -9.02
C GLN A 573 10.89 14.25 -8.56
N ARG A 574 10.13 14.43 -7.47
CA ARG A 574 9.22 13.42 -6.94
C ARG A 574 7.78 13.74 -7.30
N VAL A 575 7.03 12.68 -7.56
CA VAL A 575 5.60 12.70 -7.89
C VAL A 575 4.94 11.48 -7.28
N HIS A 576 3.63 11.57 -7.08
CA HIS A 576 2.81 10.45 -6.67
C HIS A 576 1.90 10.04 -7.82
N LEU A 577 1.75 8.74 -8.04
CA LEU A 577 0.77 8.17 -8.95
C LEU A 577 -0.24 7.36 -8.15
N LYS A 578 -1.50 7.81 -8.12
CA LYS A 578 -2.61 6.99 -7.66
C LYS A 578 -3.16 6.17 -8.81
N ILE A 579 -3.37 4.90 -8.56
CA ILE A 579 -4.07 3.97 -9.44
C ILE A 579 -5.36 3.56 -8.72
N VAL A 580 -6.51 3.84 -9.32
CA VAL A 580 -7.83 3.52 -8.77
C VAL A 580 -8.55 2.51 -9.67
N LYS A 581 -9.04 1.42 -9.07
CA LYS A 581 -9.66 0.30 -9.79
C LYS A 581 -10.69 -0.45 -8.92
N LEU A 582 -11.67 -1.10 -9.56
CA LEU A 582 -12.59 -2.05 -8.91
C LEU A 582 -12.06 -3.49 -8.93
N GLY A 583 -12.42 -4.27 -7.91
CA GLY A 583 -12.05 -5.68 -7.79
C GLY A 583 -10.67 -5.85 -7.16
N ASP A 584 -9.78 -6.56 -7.85
CA ASP A 584 -8.43 -6.85 -7.35
C ASP A 584 -7.45 -5.70 -7.60
N PRO A 585 -6.51 -5.44 -6.65
CA PRO A 585 -5.48 -4.44 -6.82
C PRO A 585 -4.55 -4.81 -7.98
N VAL A 586 -3.86 -3.80 -8.51
CA VAL A 586 -2.81 -4.01 -9.50
C VAL A 586 -1.60 -4.65 -8.83
N PRO A 587 -1.12 -5.83 -9.29
CA PRO A 587 0.07 -6.43 -8.74
C PRO A 587 1.31 -5.56 -8.95
N ILE A 588 2.10 -5.41 -7.89
CA ILE A 588 3.33 -4.61 -7.92
C ILE A 588 4.30 -5.12 -9.00
N SER A 589 4.40 -6.44 -9.17
CA SER A 589 5.24 -7.07 -10.19
C SER A 589 4.90 -6.64 -11.62
N ASP A 590 3.66 -6.24 -11.86
CA ASP A 590 3.15 -5.90 -13.18
C ASP A 590 3.34 -4.40 -13.46
N VAL A 591 3.17 -3.56 -12.42
CA VAL A 591 3.29 -2.10 -12.52
C VAL A 591 4.74 -1.61 -12.47
N LEU A 592 5.61 -2.27 -11.68
CA LEU A 592 6.99 -1.84 -11.49
C LEU A 592 7.77 -1.73 -12.81
N PRO A 593 7.79 -2.76 -13.69
CA PRO A 593 8.52 -2.66 -14.95
C PRO A 593 8.00 -1.53 -15.84
N MET A 594 6.70 -1.23 -15.78
CA MET A 594 6.12 -0.11 -16.53
C MET A 594 6.66 1.23 -16.03
N LEU A 595 6.56 1.49 -14.72
CA LEU A 595 7.05 2.72 -14.12
C LEU A 595 8.54 2.94 -14.39
N GLU A 596 9.34 1.87 -14.29
CA GLU A 596 10.77 1.93 -14.62
C GLU A 596 11.05 2.29 -16.08
N ASN A 597 10.28 1.71 -17.01
CA ASN A 597 10.38 2.02 -18.43
C ASN A 597 9.94 3.46 -18.77
N PHE A 598 9.06 4.07 -17.98
CA PHE A 598 8.74 5.50 -18.03
C PHE A 598 9.83 6.40 -17.41
N GLY A 599 10.94 5.84 -16.92
CA GLY A 599 12.05 6.59 -16.34
C GLY A 599 11.84 6.97 -14.87
N LEU A 600 10.93 6.27 -14.19
CA LEU A 600 10.60 6.51 -12.79
C LEU A 600 11.23 5.42 -11.91
N ARG A 601 11.53 5.77 -10.66
CA ARG A 601 11.94 4.85 -9.61
C ARG A 601 10.87 4.86 -8.54
N VAL A 602 10.39 3.68 -8.16
CA VAL A 602 9.42 3.55 -7.06
C VAL A 602 10.15 3.62 -5.73
N ILE A 603 9.70 4.53 -4.86
CA ILE A 603 10.25 4.75 -3.52
C ILE A 603 9.42 4.00 -2.48
N SER A 604 8.10 4.11 -2.57
CA SER A 604 7.16 3.43 -1.69
C SER A 604 5.80 3.25 -2.36
N GLU A 605 4.97 2.35 -1.83
CA GLU A 605 3.57 2.17 -2.20
C GLU A 605 2.72 2.20 -0.95
N ARG A 606 1.53 2.81 -1.05
CA ARG A 606 0.48 2.80 -0.03
C ARG A 606 -0.81 2.28 -0.64
N PRO A 607 -1.13 0.99 -0.48
CA PRO A 607 -2.38 0.41 -0.96
C PRO A 607 -3.50 0.63 0.06
N TYR A 608 -4.65 1.07 -0.42
CA TYR A 608 -5.86 1.26 0.38
C TYR A 608 -6.99 0.45 -0.23
N GLU A 609 -7.54 -0.48 0.54
CA GLU A 609 -8.76 -1.21 0.20
C GLU A 609 -9.98 -0.43 0.73
N LEU A 610 -10.91 -0.12 -0.16
CA LEU A 610 -12.15 0.58 0.14
C LEU A 610 -13.32 -0.38 0.00
N ALA A 611 -14.26 -0.29 0.94
CA ALA A 611 -15.52 -1.00 0.83
C ALA A 611 -16.36 -0.37 -0.30
N TRP A 612 -16.57 -1.09 -1.39
CA TRP A 612 -17.31 -0.56 -2.54
C TRP A 612 -18.80 -0.50 -2.22
N PRO A 613 -19.49 0.66 -2.41
CA PRO A 613 -20.88 0.81 -1.97
C PRO A 613 -21.87 -0.17 -2.62
N GLU A 614 -21.59 -0.66 -3.83
CA GLU A 614 -22.40 -1.66 -4.55
C GLU A 614 -21.99 -3.12 -4.26
N GLY A 615 -21.03 -3.34 -3.37
CA GLY A 615 -20.51 -4.66 -3.01
C GLY A 615 -19.18 -4.99 -3.71
N GLY A 616 -18.29 -5.65 -2.97
CA GLY A 616 -16.91 -5.90 -3.40
C GLY A 616 -15.94 -4.84 -2.87
N ALA A 617 -14.77 -4.75 -3.50
CA ALA A 617 -13.70 -3.84 -3.13
C ALA A 617 -13.37 -2.86 -4.26
N ALA A 618 -12.99 -1.65 -3.88
CA ALA A 618 -12.27 -0.72 -4.73
C ALA A 618 -10.90 -0.48 -4.11
N TRP A 619 -9.88 -0.26 -4.94
CA TRP A 619 -8.51 -0.03 -4.48
C TRP A 619 -8.03 1.33 -4.93
N ILE A 620 -7.35 2.04 -4.02
CA ILE A 620 -6.50 3.18 -4.33
C ILE A 620 -5.08 2.78 -3.97
N GLN A 621 -4.21 2.65 -4.97
CA GLN A 621 -2.78 2.39 -4.77
C GLN A 621 -1.99 3.65 -5.07
N ASP A 622 -1.42 4.26 -4.04
CA ASP A 622 -0.60 5.47 -4.18
C ASP A 622 0.89 5.13 -4.20
N PHE A 623 1.54 5.37 -5.33
CA PHE A 623 2.96 5.11 -5.53
C PHE A 623 3.75 6.41 -5.40
N GLU A 624 4.72 6.46 -4.49
CA GLU A 624 5.72 7.52 -4.45
C GLU A 624 6.82 7.22 -5.46
N LEU A 625 7.04 8.15 -6.39
CA LEU A 625 7.91 7.98 -7.54
C LEU A 625 8.97 9.09 -7.59
N GLU A 626 10.17 8.74 -8.01
CA GLU A 626 11.28 9.67 -8.22
C GLU A 626 11.82 9.54 -9.64
N GLN A 627 12.04 10.67 -10.33
CA GLN A 627 12.61 10.65 -11.68
C GLN A 627 14.10 10.27 -11.63
N ARG A 628 14.51 9.27 -12.42
CA ARG A 628 15.85 8.64 -12.32
C ARG A 628 17.04 9.54 -12.67
N ASP A 629 16.86 10.48 -13.58
CA ASP A 629 17.91 11.37 -14.11
C ASP A 629 17.90 12.77 -13.44
N GLY A 630 17.15 12.93 -12.34
CA GLY A 630 17.03 14.20 -11.61
C GLY A 630 16.20 15.28 -12.31
N LEU A 631 15.46 14.93 -13.38
CA LEU A 631 14.60 15.85 -14.11
C LEU A 631 13.42 16.33 -13.25
N ILE A 632 13.10 17.61 -13.39
CA ILE A 632 11.91 18.21 -12.78
C ILE A 632 10.67 17.72 -13.54
N VAL A 633 9.71 17.15 -12.82
CA VAL A 633 8.45 16.68 -13.41
C VAL A 633 7.39 17.78 -13.29
N ASP A 634 7.09 18.45 -14.39
CA ASP A 634 5.98 19.40 -14.46
C ASP A 634 4.67 18.64 -14.75
N ILE A 635 3.95 18.29 -13.67
CA ILE A 635 2.71 17.50 -13.72
C ILE A 635 1.70 18.12 -14.70
N ALA A 636 1.52 19.45 -14.67
CA ALA A 636 0.54 20.13 -15.51
C ALA A 636 0.81 19.94 -17.02
N ARG A 637 2.06 19.73 -17.41
CA ARG A 637 2.46 19.52 -18.82
C ARG A 637 2.44 18.05 -19.23
N VAL A 638 2.75 17.13 -18.31
CA VAL A 638 2.93 15.71 -18.63
C VAL A 638 1.74 14.83 -18.29
N GLU A 639 0.84 15.27 -17.41
CA GLU A 639 -0.22 14.42 -16.84
C GLU A 639 -1.09 13.76 -17.91
N ALA A 640 -1.60 14.53 -18.88
CA ALA A 640 -2.46 14.00 -19.94
C ALA A 640 -1.72 12.95 -20.78
N ASN A 641 -0.49 13.26 -21.22
CA ASN A 641 0.33 12.33 -21.99
C ASN A 641 0.68 11.09 -21.18
N PHE A 642 0.99 11.24 -19.89
CA PHE A 642 1.34 10.12 -19.01
C PHE A 642 0.15 9.20 -18.79
N ARG A 643 -1.03 9.75 -18.48
CA ARG A 643 -2.27 8.97 -18.32
C ARG A 643 -2.56 8.16 -19.59
N GLU A 644 -2.52 8.80 -20.76
CA GLU A 644 -2.73 8.13 -22.06
C GLU A 644 -1.67 7.06 -22.34
N GLY A 645 -0.38 7.41 -22.20
CA GLY A 645 0.73 6.51 -22.50
C GLY A 645 0.82 5.32 -21.56
N PHE A 646 0.57 5.53 -20.27
CA PHE A 646 0.53 4.46 -19.28
C PHE A 646 -0.65 3.52 -19.53
N ALA A 647 -1.85 4.04 -19.79
CA ALA A 647 -3.01 3.22 -20.13
C ALA A 647 -2.81 2.43 -21.45
N ALA A 648 -2.15 3.03 -22.44
CA ALA A 648 -1.81 2.36 -23.69
C ALA A 648 -0.78 1.24 -23.49
N ALA A 649 0.21 1.44 -22.61
CA ALA A 649 1.17 0.39 -22.26
C ALA A 649 0.51 -0.73 -21.45
N TRP A 650 -0.36 -0.37 -20.51
CA TRP A 650 -1.12 -1.29 -19.65
C TRP A 650 -2.04 -2.20 -20.47
N SER A 651 -2.78 -1.64 -21.43
CA SER A 651 -3.64 -2.40 -22.36
C SER A 651 -2.86 -3.17 -23.45
N GLY A 652 -1.55 -2.95 -23.54
CA GLY A 652 -0.70 -3.53 -24.59
C GLY A 652 -0.87 -2.92 -25.97
N ALA A 653 -1.57 -1.78 -26.10
CA ALA A 653 -1.72 -1.00 -27.33
C ALA A 653 -0.40 -0.34 -27.78
N VAL A 654 0.54 -0.14 -26.85
CA VAL A 654 1.95 0.16 -27.15
C VAL A 654 2.86 -0.77 -26.35
N GLU A 655 4.13 -0.91 -26.74
CA GLU A 655 5.10 -1.68 -25.96
C GLU A 655 5.52 -1.01 -24.66
N ASN A 656 5.79 -1.87 -23.66
CA ASN A 656 6.42 -1.49 -22.40
C ASN A 656 7.94 -1.71 -22.50
N ASP A 657 8.67 -0.72 -23.03
CA ASP A 657 10.12 -0.74 -23.19
C ASP A 657 10.75 0.62 -22.84
N GLY A 658 12.08 0.70 -22.88
CA GLY A 658 12.81 1.87 -22.40
C GLY A 658 12.58 3.15 -23.21
N PHE A 659 11.91 3.10 -24.38
CA PHE A 659 11.50 4.29 -25.11
C PHE A 659 10.45 5.12 -24.35
N ASN A 660 9.66 4.50 -23.46
CA ASN A 660 8.60 5.17 -22.72
C ASN A 660 9.12 6.30 -21.81
N ARG A 661 10.41 6.28 -21.43
CA ARG A 661 11.07 7.36 -20.67
C ARG A 661 11.06 8.70 -21.40
N LEU A 662 10.98 8.70 -22.73
CA LEU A 662 10.92 9.91 -23.55
C LEU A 662 9.62 10.68 -23.31
N LEU A 663 8.60 10.04 -22.74
CA LEU A 663 7.35 10.71 -22.37
C LEU A 663 7.63 11.81 -21.34
N LEU A 664 8.41 11.50 -20.30
CA LEU A 664 8.78 12.47 -19.27
C LEU A 664 10.03 13.26 -19.68
N GLY A 665 11.06 12.59 -20.20
CA GLY A 665 12.34 13.23 -20.49
C GLY A 665 12.31 14.17 -21.71
N ALA A 666 11.55 13.81 -22.74
CA ALA A 666 11.45 14.59 -23.98
C ALA A 666 10.05 15.20 -24.18
N GLU A 667 9.11 15.01 -23.25
CA GLU A 667 7.71 15.47 -23.34
C GLU A 667 7.00 14.96 -24.61
N LEU A 668 7.30 13.72 -25.04
CA LEU A 668 6.71 13.12 -26.23
C LEU A 668 5.42 12.36 -25.91
N SER A 669 4.43 12.44 -26.79
CA SER A 669 3.22 11.61 -26.68
C SER A 669 3.53 10.14 -27.00
N ALA A 670 2.70 9.22 -26.52
CA ALA A 670 2.85 7.79 -26.78
C ALA A 670 2.96 7.48 -28.30
N ARG A 671 2.22 8.21 -29.14
CA ARG A 671 2.26 8.05 -30.59
C ARG A 671 3.58 8.52 -31.20
N GLN A 672 4.16 9.61 -30.73
CA GLN A 672 5.49 10.06 -31.18
C GLN A 672 6.59 9.07 -30.78
N ILE A 673 6.46 8.46 -29.59
CA ILE A 673 7.37 7.42 -29.11
C ILE A 673 7.28 6.18 -30.00
N VAL A 674 6.07 5.77 -30.41
CA VAL A 674 5.87 4.67 -31.38
C VAL A 674 6.59 4.92 -32.70
N MET A 675 6.66 6.17 -33.19
CA MET A 675 7.42 6.51 -34.40
C MET A 675 8.92 6.25 -34.22
N LEU A 676 9.51 6.73 -33.12
CA LEU A 676 10.93 6.49 -32.81
C LEU A 676 11.20 4.98 -32.62
N ARG A 677 10.31 4.28 -31.92
CA ARG A 677 10.40 2.83 -31.76
C ARG A 677 10.35 2.10 -33.10
N ALA A 678 9.45 2.48 -34.01
CA ALA A 678 9.38 1.88 -35.34
C ALA A 678 10.67 2.10 -36.15
N TYR A 679 11.25 3.30 -36.11
CA TYR A 679 12.57 3.55 -36.72
C TYR A 679 13.68 2.73 -36.10
N CYS A 680 13.70 2.55 -34.77
CA CYS A 680 14.62 1.63 -34.12
C CYS A 680 14.52 0.21 -34.68
N ARG A 681 13.28 -0.30 -34.80
CA ARG A 681 13.02 -1.67 -35.28
C ARG A 681 13.43 -1.84 -36.74
N TYR A 682 13.26 -0.80 -37.55
CA TYR A 682 13.81 -0.77 -38.91
C TYR A 682 15.33 -0.80 -38.93
N LEU A 683 16.01 0.01 -38.10
CA LEU A 683 17.48 0.03 -38.02
C LEU A 683 18.05 -1.34 -37.61
N LEU A 684 17.41 -2.03 -36.67
CA LEU A 684 17.79 -3.40 -36.31
C LEU A 684 17.69 -4.34 -37.51
N GLN A 685 16.61 -4.26 -38.30
CA GLN A 685 16.45 -5.03 -39.54
C GLN A 685 17.44 -4.62 -40.65
N ALA A 686 17.96 -3.39 -40.61
CA ALA A 686 19.03 -2.93 -41.50
C ALA A 686 20.41 -3.48 -41.13
N GLY A 687 20.57 -4.06 -39.92
CA GLY A 687 21.82 -4.66 -39.46
C GLY A 687 22.76 -3.68 -38.75
N VAL A 688 22.24 -2.62 -38.11
CA VAL A 688 23.07 -1.72 -37.30
C VAL A 688 23.74 -2.47 -36.14
N PRO A 689 24.96 -2.11 -35.72
CA PRO A 689 25.70 -2.83 -34.67
C PRO A 689 25.23 -2.48 -33.24
N PHE A 690 24.04 -1.92 -33.07
CA PHE A 690 23.53 -1.41 -31.80
C PHE A 690 22.29 -2.19 -31.35
N SER A 691 22.17 -2.44 -30.04
CA SER A 691 20.97 -3.07 -29.47
C SER A 691 19.85 -2.04 -29.27
N GLN A 692 18.61 -2.52 -29.20
CA GLN A 692 17.44 -1.68 -28.89
C GLN A 692 17.65 -0.90 -27.58
N ALA A 693 18.02 -1.59 -26.50
CA ALA A 693 18.24 -0.99 -25.18
C ALA A 693 19.33 0.09 -25.20
N TYR A 694 20.32 -0.01 -26.10
CA TYR A 694 21.34 1.03 -26.23
C TYR A 694 20.81 2.26 -26.96
N MET A 695 20.03 2.08 -28.03
CA MET A 695 19.37 3.17 -28.75
C MET A 695 18.35 3.92 -27.87
N GLU A 696 17.60 3.19 -27.04
CA GLU A 696 16.70 3.76 -26.02
C GLU A 696 17.45 4.69 -25.06
N ARG A 697 18.61 4.25 -24.57
CA ARG A 697 19.48 5.06 -23.70
C ARG A 697 20.05 6.28 -24.41
N ALA A 698 20.53 6.13 -25.64
CA ALA A 698 21.10 7.24 -26.42
C ALA A 698 20.05 8.34 -26.67
N LEU A 699 18.81 7.97 -27.05
CA LEU A 699 17.71 8.93 -27.20
C LEU A 699 17.30 9.55 -25.86
N GLY A 700 17.27 8.76 -24.78
CA GLY A 700 16.95 9.24 -23.44
C GLY A 700 17.95 10.26 -22.90
N ALA A 701 19.25 9.98 -23.04
CA ALA A 701 20.33 10.88 -22.64
C ALA A 701 20.35 12.18 -23.47
N ASN A 702 19.82 12.14 -24.69
CA ASN A 702 19.77 13.25 -25.63
C ASN A 702 18.31 13.66 -25.93
N ALA A 703 17.48 13.77 -24.87
CA ALA A 703 16.05 14.00 -24.98
C ALA A 703 15.65 15.24 -25.81
N GLY A 704 16.46 16.31 -25.79
CA GLY A 704 16.26 17.48 -26.65
C GLY A 704 16.32 17.15 -28.14
N ILE A 705 17.30 16.35 -28.55
CA ILE A 705 17.46 15.89 -29.94
C ILE A 705 16.31 14.94 -30.32
N ALA A 706 15.93 14.03 -29.42
CA ALA A 706 14.77 13.14 -29.64
C ALA A 706 13.48 13.94 -29.88
N ARG A 707 13.27 15.03 -29.12
CA ARG A 707 12.15 15.95 -29.31
C ARG A 707 12.20 16.65 -30.66
N ASP A 708 13.37 17.14 -31.06
CA ASP A 708 13.53 17.82 -32.34
C ASP A 708 13.39 16.87 -33.54
N LEU A 709 13.79 15.60 -33.42
CA LEU A 709 13.52 14.56 -34.42
C LEU A 709 12.01 14.33 -34.61
N ALA A 710 11.25 14.24 -33.51
CA ALA A 710 9.79 14.10 -33.57
C ALA A 710 9.14 15.34 -34.20
N ARG A 711 9.61 16.55 -33.87
CA ARG A 711 9.14 17.81 -34.49
C ARG A 711 9.47 17.89 -35.98
N LEU A 712 10.65 17.43 -36.38
CA LEU A 712 11.03 17.36 -37.79
C LEU A 712 10.10 16.42 -38.55
N PHE A 713 9.82 15.24 -37.99
CA PHE A 713 8.87 14.30 -38.56
C PHE A 713 7.47 14.93 -38.71
N GLN A 714 6.97 15.59 -37.67
CA GLN A 714 5.67 16.28 -37.70
C GLN A 714 5.63 17.37 -38.77
N THR A 715 6.63 18.26 -38.78
CA THR A 715 6.73 19.33 -39.77
C THR A 715 6.73 18.79 -41.21
N ARG A 716 7.27 17.58 -41.41
CA ARG A 716 7.37 16.96 -42.74
C ARG A 716 6.12 16.23 -43.20
N PHE A 717 5.32 15.68 -42.29
CA PHE A 717 4.26 14.72 -42.64
C PHE A 717 2.88 15.04 -42.10
N ASP A 718 2.74 15.99 -41.16
CA ASP A 718 1.43 16.46 -40.73
C ASP A 718 0.74 17.21 -41.89
N PRO A 719 -0.42 16.75 -42.39
CA PRO A 719 -1.15 17.43 -43.46
C PRO A 719 -1.51 18.88 -43.15
N ALA A 720 -1.75 19.23 -41.88
CA ALA A 720 -2.05 20.60 -41.47
C ALA A 720 -0.81 21.50 -41.55
N ALA A 721 0.35 21.01 -41.09
CA ALA A 721 1.61 21.74 -41.15
C ALA A 721 2.16 21.87 -42.59
N SER A 722 1.98 20.83 -43.41
CA SER A 722 2.49 20.74 -44.78
C SER A 722 1.78 21.68 -45.77
N ARG A 723 0.51 22.03 -45.52
CA ARG A 723 -0.28 22.99 -46.35
C ARG A 723 0.33 24.39 -46.41
N ASN A 724 1.14 24.78 -45.42
CA ASN A 724 1.93 26.02 -45.45
C ASN A 724 3.26 25.83 -46.20
N HIS A 725 3.21 25.49 -47.49
CA HIS A 725 4.37 25.03 -48.30
C HIS A 725 5.67 25.86 -48.14
N ARG A 726 5.59 27.20 -48.09
CA ARG A 726 6.79 28.06 -47.93
C ARG A 726 7.35 28.09 -46.49
N GLY A 727 6.51 27.92 -45.48
CA GLY A 727 6.90 27.93 -44.07
C GLY A 727 7.35 26.57 -43.57
N GLY A 728 6.64 25.50 -43.95
CA GLY A 728 6.93 24.13 -43.51
C GLY A 728 8.28 23.61 -43.99
N GLU A 729 8.66 23.87 -45.24
CA GLU A 729 9.94 23.40 -45.78
C GLU A 729 11.14 24.18 -45.19
N ARG A 730 11.01 25.50 -45.03
CA ARG A 730 12.01 26.32 -44.33
C ARG A 730 12.17 25.90 -42.86
N ASN A 731 11.07 25.64 -42.16
CA ASN A 731 11.10 25.17 -40.77
C ASN A 731 11.74 23.79 -40.65
N ALA A 732 11.48 22.87 -41.59
CA ALA A 732 12.14 21.57 -41.63
C ALA A 732 13.65 21.71 -41.84
N THR A 733 14.10 22.59 -42.76
CA THR A 733 15.54 22.87 -42.95
C THR A 733 16.18 23.45 -41.69
N HIS A 734 15.50 24.37 -41.00
CA HIS A 734 15.97 24.93 -39.73
C HIS A 734 16.10 23.86 -38.64
N LEU A 735 15.09 22.98 -38.50
CA LEU A 735 15.14 21.87 -37.55
C LEU A 735 16.28 20.88 -37.85
N VAL A 736 16.54 20.57 -39.13
CA VAL A 736 17.70 19.73 -39.51
C VAL A 736 19.01 20.40 -39.10
N ALA A 737 19.16 21.71 -39.31
CA ALA A 737 20.35 22.44 -38.89
C ALA A 737 20.50 22.46 -37.36
N GLN A 738 19.40 22.67 -36.62
CA GLN A 738 19.37 22.61 -35.16
C GLN A 738 19.75 21.22 -34.63
N ILE A 739 19.21 20.15 -35.22
CA ILE A 739 19.55 18.77 -34.85
C ILE A 739 21.03 18.51 -35.13
N ARG A 740 21.57 18.91 -36.28
CA ARG A 740 23.00 18.77 -36.60
C ARG A 740 23.90 19.52 -35.61
N SER A 741 23.53 20.75 -35.25
CA SER A 741 24.25 21.50 -34.22
C SER A 741 24.18 20.83 -32.84
N GLY A 742 23.05 20.20 -32.50
CA GLY A 742 22.89 19.42 -31.27
C GLY A 742 23.75 18.14 -31.28
N LEU A 743 23.82 17.45 -32.42
CA LEU A 743 24.66 16.27 -32.63
C LEU A 743 26.15 16.57 -32.40
N ASP A 744 26.61 17.74 -32.84
CA ASP A 744 28.02 18.15 -32.66
C ASP A 744 28.39 18.37 -31.17
N ALA A 745 27.40 18.51 -30.28
CA ALA A 745 27.58 18.62 -28.83
C ALA A 745 27.46 17.29 -28.08
N VAL A 746 27.17 16.18 -28.77
CA VAL A 746 27.03 14.84 -28.17
C VAL A 746 28.42 14.28 -27.83
N SER A 747 28.61 13.86 -26.58
CA SER A 747 29.91 13.41 -26.07
C SER A 747 30.28 11.97 -26.48
N SER A 748 29.29 11.10 -26.65
CA SER A 748 29.47 9.70 -27.05
C SER A 748 29.41 9.57 -28.57
N LEU A 749 30.48 9.03 -29.18
CA LEU A 749 30.54 8.80 -30.63
C LEU A 749 29.46 7.82 -31.11
N ASP A 750 29.17 6.79 -30.31
CA ASP A 750 28.12 5.83 -30.67
C ASP A 750 26.71 6.45 -30.53
N ASP A 751 26.50 7.34 -29.56
CA ASP A 751 25.23 8.07 -29.42
C ASP A 751 25.03 9.00 -30.62
N ASP A 752 26.08 9.71 -31.06
CA ASP A 752 26.06 10.54 -32.28
C ASP A 752 25.69 9.70 -33.52
N ARG A 753 26.33 8.54 -33.70
CA ARG A 753 26.02 7.62 -34.81
C ARG A 753 24.56 7.15 -34.79
N ILE A 754 24.05 6.80 -33.61
CA ILE A 754 22.65 6.40 -33.44
C ILE A 754 21.72 7.55 -33.84
N LEU A 755 21.91 8.74 -33.28
CA LEU A 755 21.04 9.89 -33.53
C LEU A 755 21.10 10.36 -34.99
N ARG A 756 22.27 10.28 -35.65
CA ARG A 756 22.42 10.52 -37.10
C ARG A 756 21.66 9.49 -37.93
N ALA A 757 21.62 8.23 -37.52
CA ALA A 757 20.83 7.21 -38.20
C ALA A 757 19.32 7.52 -38.12
N TYR A 758 18.82 7.97 -36.96
CA TYR A 758 17.43 8.45 -36.82
C TYR A 758 17.13 9.64 -37.72
N LEU A 759 18.00 10.66 -37.73
CA LEU A 759 17.86 11.82 -38.62
C LEU A 759 17.79 11.37 -40.09
N THR A 760 18.68 10.46 -40.50
CA THR A 760 18.71 9.91 -41.85
C THR A 760 17.39 9.23 -42.22
N LEU A 761 16.80 8.43 -41.33
CA LEU A 761 15.51 7.78 -41.57
C LEU A 761 14.34 8.77 -41.71
N VAL A 762 14.30 9.80 -40.85
CA VAL A 762 13.28 10.86 -40.95
C VAL A 762 13.39 11.58 -42.31
N GLU A 763 14.62 11.88 -42.74
CA GLU A 763 14.89 12.54 -44.03
C GLU A 763 14.58 11.64 -45.24
N ALA A 764 14.85 10.34 -45.14
CA ALA A 764 14.63 9.33 -46.18
C ALA A 764 13.17 8.82 -46.25
N THR A 765 12.33 9.16 -45.27
CA THR A 765 10.90 8.85 -45.32
C THR A 765 10.22 9.66 -46.44
N LEU A 766 9.43 8.98 -47.26
CA LEU A 766 8.68 9.53 -48.40
C LEU A 766 7.20 9.70 -48.08
N ARG A 767 6.59 8.71 -47.41
CA ARG A 767 5.16 8.65 -47.08
C ARG A 767 4.95 7.95 -45.73
N THR A 768 3.89 8.31 -45.02
CA THR A 768 3.51 7.65 -43.76
C THR A 768 2.00 7.78 -43.46
N ASN A 769 1.40 6.73 -42.90
CA ASN A 769 -0.01 6.71 -42.51
C ASN A 769 -0.25 7.27 -41.09
N PHE A 770 0.77 7.85 -40.47
CA PHE A 770 0.77 8.30 -39.07
C PHE A 770 -0.38 9.25 -38.71
N TYR A 771 -0.88 10.05 -39.67
CA TYR A 771 -1.97 11.01 -39.49
C TYR A 771 -3.32 10.54 -40.02
N GLN A 772 -3.39 9.31 -40.56
CA GLN A 772 -4.64 8.74 -41.02
C GLN A 772 -5.46 8.26 -39.81
N PRO A 773 -6.75 8.62 -39.73
CA PRO A 773 -7.61 8.16 -38.66
C PRO A 773 -7.96 6.67 -38.82
N GLY A 774 -8.24 6.04 -37.68
CA GLY A 774 -8.89 4.73 -37.56
C GLY A 774 -10.38 4.80 -37.86
N ALA A 775 -11.10 3.74 -37.52
CA ALA A 775 -12.50 3.58 -37.91
C ALA A 775 -13.43 4.51 -37.13
N GLN A 776 -13.11 4.87 -35.88
CA GLN A 776 -13.92 5.78 -35.05
C GLN A 776 -13.23 7.15 -34.82
N GLY A 777 -12.23 7.49 -35.64
CA GLY A 777 -11.48 8.74 -35.55
C GLY A 777 -10.25 8.68 -34.63
N GLU A 778 -10.05 7.59 -33.91
CA GLU A 778 -8.85 7.31 -33.12
C GLU A 778 -7.60 7.10 -33.99
N PRO A 779 -6.40 7.24 -33.44
CA PRO A 779 -5.19 6.91 -34.19
C PRO A 779 -5.11 5.41 -34.53
N ARG A 780 -4.71 5.05 -35.76
CA ARG A 780 -4.53 3.62 -36.15
C ARG A 780 -3.55 2.90 -35.21
N SER A 781 -3.80 1.61 -34.96
CA SER A 781 -2.99 0.71 -34.10
C SER A 781 -1.66 0.26 -34.71
N TYR A 782 -1.38 0.67 -35.95
CA TYR A 782 -0.15 0.41 -36.67
C TYR A 782 0.30 1.68 -37.40
N VAL A 783 1.59 1.77 -37.66
CA VAL A 783 2.21 2.85 -38.46
C VAL A 783 3.00 2.24 -39.60
N SER A 784 3.08 2.94 -40.72
CA SER A 784 3.78 2.51 -41.92
C SER A 784 4.63 3.64 -42.48
N PHE A 785 5.81 3.29 -42.99
CA PHE A 785 6.77 4.23 -43.55
C PHE A 785 7.24 3.72 -44.91
N LYS A 786 7.10 4.54 -45.94
CA LYS A 786 7.74 4.32 -47.24
C LYS A 786 9.07 5.05 -47.23
N PHE A 787 10.17 4.34 -47.42
CA PHE A 787 11.52 4.90 -47.48
C PHE A 787 12.04 4.97 -48.91
N ASP A 788 12.99 5.89 -49.11
CA ASP A 788 13.97 5.89 -50.20
C ASP A 788 15.26 5.20 -49.70
N PRO A 789 15.49 3.91 -50.02
CA PRO A 789 16.67 3.19 -49.55
C PRO A 789 17.99 3.76 -50.08
N ALA A 790 17.99 4.47 -51.21
CA ALA A 790 19.23 5.04 -51.76
C ALA A 790 19.83 6.12 -50.85
N ARG A 791 18.97 6.80 -50.08
CA ARG A 791 19.33 7.85 -49.11
C ARG A 791 19.76 7.32 -47.74
N ILE A 792 19.76 6.00 -47.53
CA ILE A 792 20.16 5.36 -46.27
C ILE A 792 21.50 4.64 -46.51
N PRO A 793 22.64 5.24 -46.12
CA PRO A 793 23.97 4.74 -46.47
C PRO A 793 24.28 3.34 -45.92
N ASP A 794 23.76 3.01 -44.73
CA ASP A 794 24.08 1.78 -44.02
C ASP A 794 23.31 0.55 -44.54
N LEU A 795 22.43 0.70 -45.55
CA LEU A 795 21.69 -0.44 -46.09
C LEU A 795 22.57 -1.36 -46.96
N PRO A 796 22.46 -2.69 -46.77
CA PRO A 796 23.18 -3.66 -47.58
C PRO A 796 22.73 -3.63 -49.05
N LEU A 797 23.64 -3.94 -49.97
CA LEU A 797 23.38 -3.99 -51.41
C LEU A 797 22.62 -5.28 -51.82
N PRO A 798 21.79 -5.22 -52.89
CA PRO A 798 21.37 -4.03 -53.62
C PRO A 798 20.31 -3.25 -52.82
N ARG A 799 20.30 -1.92 -52.97
CA ARG A 799 19.28 -1.06 -52.36
C ARG A 799 18.03 -1.05 -53.25
N PRO A 800 16.84 -1.44 -52.74
CA PRO A 800 15.59 -1.34 -53.50
C PRO A 800 15.28 0.11 -53.87
N LYS A 801 14.45 0.33 -54.90
CA LYS A 801 13.93 1.67 -55.23
C LYS A 801 13.01 2.19 -54.14
N PHE A 802 12.12 1.32 -53.63
CA PHE A 802 11.22 1.64 -52.53
C PHE A 802 11.17 0.51 -51.52
N GLU A 803 11.06 0.88 -50.25
CA GLU A 803 10.84 -0.03 -49.14
C GLU A 803 9.69 0.49 -48.28
N ILE A 804 8.66 -0.34 -48.05
CA ILE A 804 7.60 -0.02 -47.10
C ILE A 804 7.81 -0.88 -45.85
N PHE A 805 7.95 -0.22 -44.69
CA PHE A 805 8.02 -0.86 -43.39
C PHE A 805 6.72 -0.62 -42.63
N VAL A 806 6.08 -1.70 -42.17
CA VAL A 806 4.86 -1.66 -41.37
C VAL A 806 5.20 -2.13 -39.95
N TYR A 807 4.76 -1.35 -38.97
CA TYR A 807 5.05 -1.57 -37.56
C TYR A 807 3.79 -1.50 -36.71
N SER A 808 3.63 -2.49 -35.83
CA SER A 808 2.72 -2.45 -34.69
C SER A 808 3.26 -3.30 -33.54
N PRO A 809 2.62 -3.25 -32.36
CA PRO A 809 2.94 -4.17 -31.29
C PRO A 809 2.71 -5.65 -31.61
N ARG A 810 1.88 -5.93 -32.63
CA ARG A 810 1.51 -7.28 -33.06
C ARG A 810 2.29 -7.76 -34.28
N VAL A 811 2.71 -6.87 -35.19
CA VAL A 811 3.37 -7.26 -36.45
C VAL A 811 4.47 -6.29 -36.86
N GLU A 812 5.55 -6.83 -37.41
CA GLU A 812 6.56 -6.10 -38.18
C GLU A 812 6.60 -6.67 -39.59
N GLY A 813 6.73 -5.83 -40.62
CA GLY A 813 6.80 -6.30 -42.00
C GLY A 813 7.49 -5.33 -42.94
N VAL A 814 8.13 -5.86 -43.99
CA VAL A 814 8.80 -5.09 -45.05
C VAL A 814 8.28 -5.51 -46.41
N HIS A 815 8.18 -4.56 -47.33
CA HIS A 815 7.95 -4.80 -48.75
C HIS A 815 8.96 -4.03 -49.60
N LEU A 816 9.78 -4.75 -50.35
CA LEU A 816 10.90 -4.24 -51.13
C LEU A 816 10.55 -4.28 -52.63
N ARG A 817 10.76 -3.17 -53.34
CA ARG A 817 10.54 -3.07 -54.80
C ARG A 817 11.77 -2.51 -55.50
N MET A 818 12.18 -3.14 -56.60
CA MET A 818 13.29 -2.66 -57.46
C MET A 818 12.89 -1.58 -58.48
N GLY A 819 11.60 -1.27 -58.59
CA GLY A 819 11.09 -0.26 -59.52
C GLY A 819 9.61 0.06 -59.26
N ASP A 820 9.03 0.93 -60.09
CA ASP A 820 7.63 1.38 -59.93
C ASP A 820 6.63 0.25 -60.27
N VAL A 821 6.96 -0.59 -61.25
CA VAL A 821 6.19 -1.77 -61.64
C VAL A 821 6.98 -3.02 -61.26
N ALA A 822 6.66 -3.60 -60.12
CA ALA A 822 7.35 -4.75 -59.57
C ALA A 822 6.36 -5.79 -59.01
N ARG A 823 6.71 -7.08 -59.06
CA ARG A 823 5.85 -8.17 -58.58
C ARG A 823 6.63 -9.16 -57.71
N GLY A 824 6.00 -9.62 -56.62
CA GLY A 824 6.45 -10.79 -55.87
C GLY A 824 5.57 -11.14 -54.68
N GLY A 825 5.87 -12.29 -54.07
CA GLY A 825 5.08 -12.84 -52.97
C GLY A 825 5.38 -12.25 -51.60
N LEU A 826 4.44 -12.43 -50.66
CA LEU A 826 4.55 -12.03 -49.26
C LEU A 826 4.76 -13.25 -48.36
N ARG A 827 5.89 -13.30 -47.66
CA ARG A 827 6.24 -14.42 -46.78
C ARG A 827 5.82 -14.18 -45.34
N TRP A 828 5.25 -15.19 -44.69
CA TRP A 828 5.27 -15.23 -43.24
C TRP A 828 6.63 -15.79 -42.80
N SER A 829 7.42 -14.94 -42.14
CA SER A 829 8.75 -15.30 -41.64
C SER A 829 8.69 -15.64 -40.15
N ASP A 830 9.48 -16.64 -39.75
CA ASP A 830 9.80 -16.99 -38.37
C ASP A 830 11.09 -16.31 -37.88
N ARG A 831 11.79 -15.56 -38.77
CA ARG A 831 13.07 -14.89 -38.49
C ARG A 831 12.87 -13.50 -37.88
N ARG A 832 12.42 -13.44 -36.63
CA ARG A 832 12.12 -12.16 -35.95
C ARG A 832 13.27 -11.14 -35.96
N GLU A 833 14.51 -11.60 -35.82
CA GLU A 833 15.66 -10.70 -35.70
C GLU A 833 16.20 -10.20 -37.05
N ASP A 834 15.95 -10.90 -38.17
CA ASP A 834 16.57 -10.55 -39.46
C ASP A 834 15.72 -10.90 -40.71
N PHE A 835 14.40 -10.93 -40.60
CA PHE A 835 13.49 -11.22 -41.72
C PHE A 835 13.70 -10.30 -42.92
N ARG A 836 14.15 -9.05 -42.73
CA ARG A 836 14.46 -8.17 -43.87
C ARG A 836 15.60 -8.73 -44.74
N THR A 837 16.61 -9.35 -44.13
CA THR A 837 17.71 -10.00 -44.86
C THR A 837 17.19 -11.17 -45.70
N GLU A 838 16.27 -11.96 -45.14
CA GLU A 838 15.57 -13.02 -45.88
C GLU A 838 14.79 -12.45 -47.06
N VAL A 839 13.95 -11.44 -46.83
CA VAL A 839 13.12 -10.81 -47.87
C VAL A 839 13.99 -10.17 -48.96
N LEU A 840 15.11 -9.53 -48.60
CA LEU A 840 16.07 -8.97 -49.54
C LEU A 840 16.68 -10.05 -50.45
N GLY A 841 17.12 -11.18 -49.88
CA GLY A 841 17.62 -12.32 -50.66
C GLY A 841 16.60 -12.86 -51.66
N LEU A 842 15.34 -12.98 -51.23
CA LEU A 842 14.24 -13.42 -52.08
C LEU A 842 13.87 -12.39 -53.17
N MET A 843 13.94 -11.10 -52.87
CA MET A 843 13.73 -10.03 -53.85
C MET A 843 14.80 -10.07 -54.94
N LYS A 844 16.07 -10.31 -54.60
CA LYS A 844 17.15 -10.49 -55.59
C LYS A 844 16.84 -11.64 -56.56
N ALA A 845 16.42 -12.78 -56.02
CA ALA A 845 16.02 -13.93 -56.83
C ALA A 845 14.80 -13.62 -57.71
N GLN A 846 13.80 -12.91 -57.16
CA GLN A 846 12.61 -12.51 -57.90
C GLN A 846 12.94 -11.53 -59.04
N ASN A 847 13.92 -10.64 -58.83
CA ASN A 847 14.35 -9.69 -59.84
C ASN A 847 14.95 -10.40 -61.07
N VAL A 848 15.79 -11.41 -60.86
CA VAL A 848 16.34 -12.24 -61.94
C VAL A 848 15.23 -13.06 -62.61
N LYS A 849 14.33 -13.66 -61.82
CA LYS A 849 13.20 -14.46 -62.31
C LYS A 849 12.24 -13.68 -63.19
N ASN A 850 11.96 -12.42 -62.85
CA ASN A 850 10.97 -11.61 -63.56
C ASN A 850 11.50 -11.06 -64.89
N THR A 851 12.81 -11.08 -65.16
CA THR A 851 13.43 -10.53 -66.39
C THR A 851 12.75 -10.94 -67.70
N LEU A 852 12.06 -12.08 -67.72
CA LEU A 852 11.31 -12.60 -68.88
C LEU A 852 9.80 -12.25 -68.92
N ILE A 853 9.21 -11.71 -67.84
CA ILE A 853 7.76 -11.54 -67.66
C ILE A 853 7.35 -10.11 -67.22
N VAL A 854 8.06 -9.50 -66.27
CA VAL A 854 7.76 -8.16 -65.69
C VAL A 854 9.09 -7.41 -65.52
N PRO A 855 9.16 -6.07 -65.63
CA PRO A 855 10.44 -5.37 -65.71
C PRO A 855 11.40 -5.67 -64.55
N VAL A 856 10.88 -5.76 -63.33
CA VAL A 856 11.68 -5.96 -62.10
C VAL A 856 10.94 -6.75 -61.02
N GLY A 857 11.67 -7.19 -59.99
CA GLY A 857 11.17 -7.97 -58.86
C GLY A 857 10.73 -7.15 -57.65
N ALA A 858 9.75 -7.68 -56.91
CA ALA A 858 9.41 -7.25 -55.56
C ALA A 858 9.43 -8.45 -54.59
N LYS A 859 9.46 -8.17 -53.29
CA LYS A 859 9.19 -9.18 -52.26
C LYS A 859 8.75 -8.52 -50.97
N GLY A 860 7.82 -9.14 -50.26
CA GLY A 860 7.54 -8.75 -48.88
C GLY A 860 7.62 -9.90 -47.90
N GLY A 861 7.68 -9.55 -46.63
CA GLY A 861 7.55 -10.51 -45.55
C GLY A 861 7.19 -9.84 -44.24
N PHE A 862 6.52 -10.59 -43.36
CA PHE A 862 6.06 -10.11 -42.06
C PHE A 862 6.30 -11.15 -40.96
N VAL A 863 6.40 -10.66 -39.73
CA VAL A 863 6.61 -11.43 -38.50
C VAL A 863 5.56 -11.03 -37.46
N PRO A 864 4.67 -11.94 -37.05
CA PRO A 864 3.85 -11.79 -35.86
C PRO A 864 4.71 -11.78 -34.58
N LYS A 865 4.49 -10.80 -33.70
CA LYS A 865 5.28 -10.57 -32.48
C LYS A 865 4.68 -11.21 -31.23
N ARG A 866 3.36 -11.43 -31.22
CA ARG A 866 2.59 -11.86 -30.05
C ARG A 866 1.68 -13.05 -30.41
N LEU A 867 2.28 -14.16 -30.81
CA LEU A 867 1.53 -15.39 -31.08
C LEU A 867 0.98 -15.96 -29.75
N PRO A 868 -0.29 -16.39 -29.69
CA PRO A 868 -0.84 -17.03 -28.50
C PRO A 868 -0.19 -18.40 -28.26
N ALA A 869 -0.09 -18.82 -27.00
CA ALA A 869 0.43 -20.14 -26.62
C ALA A 869 -0.60 -21.28 -26.76
N GLY A 870 -1.77 -21.00 -27.33
CA GLY A 870 -2.92 -21.90 -27.40
C GLY A 870 -2.91 -22.85 -28.60
N THR A 871 -4.11 -23.16 -29.05
CA THR A 871 -4.40 -24.06 -30.18
C THR A 871 -3.83 -23.53 -31.50
N ARG A 872 -3.65 -24.44 -32.47
CA ARG A 872 -3.18 -24.08 -33.81
C ARG A 872 -4.11 -23.08 -34.49
N GLU A 873 -5.41 -23.19 -34.23
CA GLU A 873 -6.46 -22.32 -34.74
C GLU A 873 -6.31 -20.89 -34.22
N GLU A 874 -6.01 -20.71 -32.93
CA GLU A 874 -5.76 -19.39 -32.33
C GLU A 874 -4.48 -18.75 -32.90
N VAL A 875 -3.41 -19.53 -33.07
CA VAL A 875 -2.18 -19.06 -33.72
C VAL A 875 -2.45 -18.62 -35.16
N GLN A 876 -3.20 -19.41 -35.91
CA GLN A 876 -3.54 -19.10 -37.30
C GLN A 876 -4.39 -17.83 -37.41
N ALA A 877 -5.35 -17.63 -36.50
CA ALA A 877 -6.17 -16.42 -36.46
C ALA A 877 -5.33 -15.17 -36.20
N GLU A 878 -4.36 -15.23 -35.28
CA GLU A 878 -3.43 -14.12 -35.03
C GLU A 878 -2.55 -13.81 -36.24
N VAL A 879 -2.03 -14.85 -36.91
CA VAL A 879 -1.22 -14.70 -38.14
C VAL A 879 -2.03 -14.02 -39.24
N VAL A 880 -3.29 -14.42 -39.42
CA VAL A 880 -4.20 -13.78 -40.38
C VAL A 880 -4.42 -12.32 -40.01
N ALA A 881 -4.71 -12.00 -38.74
CA ALA A 881 -4.89 -10.61 -38.30
C ALA A 881 -3.63 -9.74 -38.54
N CYS A 882 -2.45 -10.29 -38.28
CA CYS A 882 -1.16 -9.66 -38.58
C CYS A 882 -0.97 -9.44 -40.08
N TYR A 883 -1.29 -10.44 -40.91
CA TYR A 883 -1.23 -10.32 -42.37
C TYR A 883 -2.18 -9.25 -42.90
N GLN A 884 -3.41 -9.21 -42.41
CA GLN A 884 -4.39 -8.18 -42.79
C GLN A 884 -3.89 -6.78 -42.42
N THR A 885 -3.30 -6.62 -41.23
CA THR A 885 -2.67 -5.36 -40.80
C THR A 885 -1.53 -4.96 -41.72
N PHE A 886 -0.69 -5.92 -42.12
CA PHE A 886 0.42 -5.68 -43.04
C PHE A 886 -0.08 -5.19 -44.40
N ILE A 887 -1.07 -5.88 -45.02
CA ILE A 887 -1.66 -5.47 -46.30
C ILE A 887 -2.28 -4.06 -46.21
N ARG A 888 -3.03 -3.76 -45.15
CA ARG A 888 -3.62 -2.43 -44.94
C ARG A 888 -2.54 -1.35 -44.84
N GLY A 889 -1.44 -1.61 -44.12
CA GLY A 889 -0.30 -0.70 -44.04
C GLY A 889 0.39 -0.44 -45.39
N LEU A 890 0.41 -1.42 -46.31
CA LEU A 890 0.90 -1.21 -47.68
C LEU A 890 -0.06 -0.32 -48.49
N LEU A 891 -1.36 -0.61 -48.44
CA LEU A 891 -2.38 0.13 -49.19
C LEU A 891 -2.58 1.56 -48.68
N ASP A 892 -2.43 1.80 -47.37
CA ASP A 892 -2.50 3.14 -46.76
C ASP A 892 -1.48 4.13 -47.37
N LEU A 893 -0.40 3.64 -48.00
CA LEU A 893 0.67 4.46 -48.60
C LEU A 893 0.68 4.44 -50.13
N THR A 894 -0.16 3.61 -50.76
CA THR A 894 -0.18 3.38 -52.21
C THR A 894 -1.27 4.23 -52.85
N ASP A 895 -0.96 4.92 -53.95
CA ASP A 895 -1.95 5.68 -54.69
C ASP A 895 -2.96 4.73 -55.38
N ASN A 896 -4.17 5.20 -55.69
CA ASN A 896 -5.18 4.42 -56.40
C ASN A 896 -5.45 4.99 -57.80
N ILE A 897 -6.06 4.22 -58.69
CA ILE A 897 -6.53 4.67 -60.00
C ILE A 897 -8.05 4.69 -60.00
N VAL A 898 -8.64 5.88 -59.97
CA VAL A 898 -10.11 6.05 -60.02
C VAL A 898 -10.46 6.79 -61.30
N ALA A 899 -11.26 6.16 -62.16
CA ALA A 899 -11.63 6.69 -63.47
C ALA A 899 -10.43 7.18 -64.31
N GLY A 900 -9.32 6.41 -64.29
CA GLY A 900 -8.10 6.71 -65.04
C GLY A 900 -7.21 7.82 -64.45
N ARG A 901 -7.52 8.34 -63.25
CA ARG A 901 -6.70 9.35 -62.55
C ARG A 901 -6.07 8.78 -61.29
N ILE A 902 -4.84 9.23 -61.01
CA ILE A 902 -4.15 8.90 -59.77
C ILE A 902 -4.80 9.66 -58.62
N VAL A 903 -5.27 8.93 -57.60
CA VAL A 903 -5.86 9.46 -56.38
C VAL A 903 -5.04 8.99 -55.18
N PRO A 904 -4.33 9.88 -54.47
CA PRO A 904 -3.58 9.51 -53.28
C PRO A 904 -4.52 9.21 -52.09
N PRO A 905 -4.09 8.38 -51.11
CA PRO A 905 -4.80 8.20 -49.85
C PRO A 905 -5.05 9.52 -49.10
N ALA A 906 -6.15 9.60 -48.35
CA ALA A 906 -6.49 10.77 -47.55
C ALA A 906 -5.46 11.00 -46.43
N GLN A 907 -5.31 12.26 -45.98
CA GLN A 907 -4.41 12.66 -44.88
C GLN A 907 -2.96 12.16 -45.05
N LEU A 908 -2.47 12.10 -46.30
CA LEU A 908 -1.14 11.64 -46.67
C LEU A 908 -0.33 12.77 -47.33
N VAL A 909 0.88 13.03 -46.83
CA VAL A 909 1.85 13.91 -47.49
C VAL A 909 2.79 13.06 -48.35
N ARG A 910 2.84 13.34 -49.66
CA ARG A 910 3.74 12.66 -50.63
C ARG A 910 5.03 13.47 -50.81
N ARG A 911 6.18 12.81 -50.75
CA ARG A 911 7.51 13.40 -51.05
C ARG A 911 8.21 12.73 -52.25
N ASP A 912 7.46 11.93 -52.98
CA ASP A 912 7.79 11.19 -54.18
C ASP A 912 6.71 11.38 -55.26
N GLY A 913 6.90 10.78 -56.44
CA GLY A 913 5.93 10.82 -57.54
C GLY A 913 4.74 9.89 -57.33
N ASP A 914 3.92 9.75 -58.37
CA ASP A 914 2.77 8.83 -58.39
C ASP A 914 3.21 7.38 -58.24
N ASP A 915 2.52 6.63 -57.38
CA ASP A 915 2.85 5.24 -57.05
C ASP A 915 1.57 4.42 -56.82
N ALA A 916 0.89 4.08 -57.92
CA ALA A 916 -0.39 3.38 -57.88
C ALA A 916 -0.30 1.86 -58.13
N TYR A 917 0.90 1.32 -58.37
CA TYR A 917 1.08 -0.08 -58.74
C TYR A 917 1.62 -0.91 -57.57
N LEU A 918 0.75 -1.70 -56.95
CA LEU A 918 1.09 -2.68 -55.93
C LEU A 918 0.39 -4.01 -56.21
N VAL A 919 1.17 -5.05 -56.48
CA VAL A 919 0.67 -6.43 -56.69
C VAL A 919 1.41 -7.36 -55.75
N VAL A 920 0.67 -8.22 -55.08
CA VAL A 920 1.19 -9.21 -54.13
C VAL A 920 0.92 -10.64 -54.63
N ALA A 921 1.58 -11.62 -54.05
CA ALA A 921 1.34 -13.03 -54.36
C ALA A 921 1.51 -13.91 -53.11
N ALA A 922 0.96 -15.11 -53.16
CA ALA A 922 1.21 -16.14 -52.17
C ALA A 922 2.71 -16.50 -52.07
N ASP A 923 3.19 -16.80 -50.86
CA ASP A 923 4.50 -17.40 -50.57
C ASP A 923 4.39 -18.40 -49.41
N LYS A 924 5.53 -18.84 -48.87
CA LYS A 924 5.63 -19.68 -47.67
C LYS A 924 4.83 -19.04 -46.52
N GLY A 925 3.94 -19.85 -45.95
CA GLY A 925 3.08 -19.47 -44.83
C GLY A 925 1.87 -18.59 -45.19
N THR A 926 1.70 -18.20 -46.45
CA THR A 926 0.59 -17.36 -46.93
C THR A 926 -0.14 -17.96 -48.14
N ALA A 927 0.09 -19.24 -48.44
CA ALA A 927 -0.43 -19.91 -49.63
C ALA A 927 -1.96 -19.78 -49.82
N THR A 928 -2.72 -19.77 -48.73
CA THR A 928 -4.19 -19.64 -48.74
C THR A 928 -4.69 -18.20 -48.51
N PHE A 929 -3.80 -17.21 -48.44
CA PHE A 929 -4.16 -15.84 -48.02
C PHE A 929 -4.44 -14.89 -49.19
N SER A 930 -4.26 -15.32 -50.44
CA SER A 930 -4.52 -14.48 -51.62
C SER A 930 -5.95 -13.92 -51.63
N ASP A 931 -6.94 -14.73 -51.26
CA ASP A 931 -8.35 -14.30 -51.18
C ASP A 931 -8.55 -13.23 -50.07
N ILE A 932 -7.80 -13.33 -48.97
CA ILE A 932 -7.82 -12.33 -47.88
C ILE A 932 -7.25 -11.00 -48.37
N ALA A 933 -6.14 -11.03 -49.12
CA ALA A 933 -5.54 -9.82 -49.68
C ALA A 933 -6.44 -9.14 -50.72
N ASN A 934 -7.09 -9.92 -51.60
CA ASN A 934 -8.04 -9.40 -52.58
C ASN A 934 -9.29 -8.80 -51.91
N ALA A 935 -9.79 -9.42 -50.83
CA ALA A 935 -10.89 -8.86 -50.06
C ALA A 935 -10.53 -7.48 -49.46
N ILE A 936 -9.32 -7.33 -48.91
CA ILE A 936 -8.85 -6.03 -48.41
C ILE A 936 -8.68 -5.02 -49.55
N ALA A 937 -8.12 -5.42 -50.69
CA ALA A 937 -8.02 -4.52 -51.84
C ALA A 937 -9.39 -4.01 -52.29
N ALA A 938 -10.42 -4.86 -52.24
CA ALA A 938 -11.81 -4.46 -52.49
C ALA A 938 -12.36 -3.49 -51.42
N GLU A 939 -12.05 -3.67 -50.13
CA GLU A 939 -12.39 -2.70 -49.06
C GLU A 939 -11.84 -1.28 -49.37
N TYR A 940 -10.65 -1.20 -49.97
CA TYR A 940 -9.99 0.06 -50.35
C TYR A 940 -10.46 0.59 -51.72
N GLY A 941 -11.30 -0.14 -52.43
CA GLY A 941 -11.67 0.17 -53.82
C GLY A 941 -10.47 0.22 -54.75
N PHE A 942 -9.43 -0.59 -54.49
CA PHE A 942 -8.17 -0.55 -55.22
C PHE A 942 -8.35 -1.08 -56.65
N TRP A 943 -7.82 -0.35 -57.63
CA TRP A 943 -8.13 -0.52 -59.06
C TRP A 943 -7.80 -1.90 -59.65
N LEU A 944 -6.89 -2.66 -59.02
CA LEU A 944 -6.54 -4.01 -59.47
C LEU A 944 -7.57 -5.08 -59.08
N GLY A 945 -8.49 -4.80 -58.15
CA GLY A 945 -9.55 -5.74 -57.77
C GLY A 945 -9.01 -7.12 -57.36
N ASP A 946 -9.52 -8.17 -58.00
CA ASP A 946 -9.13 -9.57 -57.79
C ASP A 946 -7.74 -9.92 -58.37
N ALA A 947 -7.15 -9.04 -59.17
CA ALA A 947 -5.79 -9.14 -59.67
C ALA A 947 -4.73 -8.57 -58.70
N PHE A 948 -5.14 -8.02 -57.56
CA PHE A 948 -4.20 -7.50 -56.55
C PHE A 948 -3.28 -8.59 -55.99
N ALA A 949 -3.84 -9.76 -55.67
CA ALA A 949 -3.11 -10.93 -55.17
C ALA A 949 -3.28 -12.14 -56.09
N SER A 950 -2.18 -12.61 -56.67
CA SER A 950 -2.21 -13.81 -57.54
C SER A 950 -2.17 -15.12 -56.74
N GLY A 951 -2.98 -16.12 -57.15
CA GLY A 951 -3.00 -17.47 -56.56
C GLY A 951 -4.17 -17.73 -55.60
N GLY A 952 -5.25 -16.95 -55.68
CA GLY A 952 -6.50 -17.20 -54.96
C GLY A 952 -7.41 -18.23 -55.63
N SER A 953 -8.63 -18.39 -55.14
CA SER A 953 -9.64 -19.32 -55.67
C SER A 953 -9.99 -19.10 -57.15
N ALA A 954 -9.70 -17.91 -57.69
CA ALA A 954 -9.85 -17.56 -59.11
C ALA A 954 -8.57 -17.81 -59.98
N GLY A 955 -7.46 -18.30 -59.41
CA GLY A 955 -6.16 -18.48 -60.09
C GLY A 955 -5.70 -19.94 -60.31
N TYR A 956 -4.51 -20.13 -60.90
CA TYR A 956 -3.92 -21.45 -61.16
C TYR A 956 -3.25 -22.08 -59.91
N ASP A 957 -3.55 -23.34 -59.59
CA ASP A 957 -2.96 -24.08 -58.47
C ASP A 957 -1.59 -24.68 -58.85
N HIS A 958 -0.53 -24.07 -58.31
CA HIS A 958 0.86 -24.42 -58.62
C HIS A 958 1.24 -25.86 -58.23
N LYS A 959 0.65 -26.40 -57.15
CA LYS A 959 0.96 -27.75 -56.64
C LYS A 959 0.24 -28.82 -57.43
N LYS A 960 -1.06 -28.63 -57.71
CA LYS A 960 -1.86 -29.57 -58.52
C LYS A 960 -1.34 -29.69 -59.95
N MET A 961 -0.84 -28.59 -60.51
CA MET A 961 -0.33 -28.57 -61.89
C MET A 961 1.16 -28.96 -62.00
N ALA A 962 1.86 -29.13 -60.88
CA ALA A 962 3.28 -29.48 -60.81
C ALA A 962 4.21 -28.54 -61.62
N ILE A 963 3.86 -27.25 -61.70
CA ILE A 963 4.49 -26.29 -62.64
C ILE A 963 6.00 -26.21 -62.41
N THR A 964 6.44 -26.07 -61.16
CA THR A 964 7.85 -25.91 -60.80
C THR A 964 8.64 -27.21 -61.00
N ALA A 965 8.11 -28.33 -60.48
CA ALA A 965 8.79 -29.62 -60.58
C ALA A 965 8.95 -30.07 -62.03
N ARG A 966 7.90 -29.93 -62.86
CA ARG A 966 7.97 -30.26 -64.29
C ARG A 966 8.97 -29.38 -65.02
N GLY A 967 8.97 -28.07 -64.76
CA GLY A 967 9.93 -27.14 -65.36
C GLY A 967 11.39 -27.51 -65.04
N ALA A 968 11.71 -27.75 -63.76
CA ALA A 968 13.05 -28.15 -63.35
C ALA A 968 13.44 -29.54 -63.89
N TRP A 969 12.47 -30.46 -64.01
CA TRP A 969 12.70 -31.80 -64.54
C TRP A 969 13.04 -31.81 -66.02
N GLU A 970 12.46 -30.92 -66.84
CA GLU A 970 12.87 -30.77 -68.24
C GLU A 970 14.36 -30.37 -68.37
N CYS A 971 14.89 -29.58 -67.43
CA CYS A 971 16.34 -29.29 -67.38
C CYS A 971 17.16 -30.54 -67.01
N VAL A 972 16.69 -31.36 -66.06
CA VAL A 972 17.36 -32.63 -65.70
C VAL A 972 17.40 -33.59 -66.90
N LYS A 973 16.28 -33.74 -67.63
CA LYS A 973 16.23 -34.55 -68.86
C LYS A 973 17.29 -34.15 -69.88
N ARG A 974 17.55 -32.85 -70.01
CA ARG A 974 18.60 -32.35 -70.90
C ARG A 974 19.98 -32.86 -70.49
N HIS A 975 20.32 -32.78 -69.20
CA HIS A 975 21.61 -33.28 -68.69
C HIS A 975 21.73 -34.80 -68.78
N PHE A 976 20.67 -35.55 -68.47
CA PHE A 976 20.65 -37.01 -68.63
C PHE A 976 20.83 -37.44 -70.08
N ARG A 977 20.25 -36.71 -71.03
CA ARG A 977 20.46 -36.97 -72.46
C ARG A 977 21.92 -36.79 -72.88
N ASP A 978 22.62 -35.81 -72.33
CA ASP A 978 24.06 -35.59 -72.61
C ASP A 978 24.95 -36.69 -71.95
N MET A 979 24.36 -37.52 -71.08
CA MET A 979 25.01 -38.61 -70.34
C MET A 979 24.53 -40.02 -70.76
N ASP A 980 23.76 -40.11 -71.85
CA ASP A 980 23.15 -41.35 -72.36
C ASP A 980 22.26 -42.11 -71.35
N ILE A 981 21.61 -41.39 -70.41
CA ILE A 981 20.61 -41.93 -69.50
C ILE A 981 19.20 -41.61 -70.05
N ASP A 982 18.38 -42.65 -70.29
CA ASP A 982 16.94 -42.51 -70.61
C ASP A 982 16.11 -42.72 -69.34
N GLU A 983 15.68 -41.64 -68.70
CA GLU A 983 14.95 -41.68 -67.42
C GLU A 983 13.57 -42.34 -67.52
N GLY A 984 13.07 -42.54 -68.74
CA GLY A 984 11.82 -43.22 -69.03
C GLY A 984 11.95 -44.74 -69.22
N LYS A 985 13.18 -45.28 -69.30
CA LYS A 985 13.43 -46.71 -69.58
C LYS A 985 14.50 -47.37 -68.71
N GLN A 986 15.42 -46.59 -68.13
CA GLN A 986 16.57 -47.11 -67.37
C GLN A 986 16.46 -46.71 -65.90
N ASP A 987 16.80 -47.65 -65.01
CA ASP A 987 16.84 -47.39 -63.57
C ASP A 987 18.07 -46.53 -63.21
N PHE A 988 17.86 -45.47 -62.43
CA PHE A 988 18.91 -44.53 -62.01
C PHE A 988 18.81 -44.19 -60.52
N SER A 989 19.96 -43.95 -59.90
CA SER A 989 20.10 -43.68 -58.47
C SER A 989 19.81 -42.22 -58.12
N VAL A 990 19.05 -41.98 -57.04
CA VAL A 990 18.66 -40.64 -56.61
C VAL A 990 18.91 -40.44 -55.12
N ALA A 991 19.54 -39.31 -54.78
CA ALA A 991 19.51 -38.73 -53.44
C ALA A 991 18.60 -37.50 -53.42
N GLY A 992 17.92 -37.25 -52.30
CA GLY A 992 16.87 -36.26 -52.22
C GLY A 992 16.98 -35.27 -51.05
N ILE A 993 16.60 -34.01 -51.29
CA ILE A 993 16.38 -33.03 -50.22
C ILE A 993 14.90 -32.65 -50.24
N GLY A 994 14.13 -33.16 -49.27
CA GLY A 994 12.69 -32.97 -49.16
C GLY A 994 11.94 -34.24 -48.76
N ASP A 995 10.60 -34.18 -48.86
CA ASP A 995 9.69 -35.30 -48.60
C ASP A 995 8.52 -35.32 -49.60
N MET A 996 7.76 -36.42 -49.60
CA MET A 996 6.63 -36.62 -50.52
C MET A 996 5.44 -35.65 -50.30
N SER A 997 5.37 -34.91 -49.20
CA SER A 997 4.33 -33.90 -48.98
C SER A 997 4.63 -32.58 -49.69
N GLY A 998 5.91 -32.34 -50.00
CA GLY A 998 6.41 -31.14 -50.68
C GLY A 998 5.97 -31.05 -52.14
N ASP A 999 5.63 -29.83 -52.59
CA ASP A 999 5.24 -29.57 -53.98
C ASP A 999 6.33 -29.98 -54.97
N VAL A 1000 7.56 -29.47 -54.80
CA VAL A 1000 8.65 -29.73 -55.74
C VAL A 1000 9.20 -31.15 -55.60
N PHE A 1001 9.49 -31.58 -54.36
CA PHE A 1001 10.07 -32.89 -54.11
C PHE A 1001 9.12 -34.02 -54.50
N GLY A 1002 7.89 -33.97 -53.98
CA GLY A 1002 6.89 -35.00 -54.20
C GLY A 1002 6.50 -35.15 -55.67
N ASN A 1003 6.24 -34.03 -56.37
CA ASN A 1003 5.99 -34.09 -57.81
C ASN A 1003 7.20 -34.63 -58.57
N GLY A 1004 8.42 -34.15 -58.26
CA GLY A 1004 9.66 -34.59 -58.94
C GLY A 1004 9.91 -36.09 -58.80
N MET A 1005 9.75 -36.64 -57.60
CA MET A 1005 9.95 -38.08 -57.33
C MET A 1005 8.86 -39.00 -57.92
N LEU A 1006 7.86 -38.44 -58.60
CA LEU A 1006 6.81 -39.14 -59.34
C LEU A 1006 6.88 -38.94 -60.86
N LEU A 1007 7.85 -38.17 -61.37
CA LEU A 1007 8.01 -37.93 -62.81
C LEU A 1007 8.63 -39.11 -63.57
N SER A 1008 9.25 -40.08 -62.88
CA SER A 1008 9.71 -41.34 -63.46
C SER A 1008 9.47 -42.53 -62.53
N ARG A 1009 9.09 -43.67 -63.14
CA ARG A 1009 8.93 -44.97 -62.46
C ARG A 1009 10.25 -45.70 -62.23
N HIS A 1010 11.34 -45.23 -62.84
CA HIS A 1010 12.68 -45.82 -62.80
C HIS A 1010 13.58 -45.24 -61.70
N ILE A 1011 13.05 -44.33 -60.87
CA ILE A 1011 13.78 -43.71 -59.76
C ILE A 1011 14.08 -44.76 -58.67
N ARG A 1012 15.38 -44.97 -58.41
CA ARG A 1012 15.90 -45.65 -57.22
C ARG A 1012 16.29 -44.60 -56.16
N LEU A 1013 15.30 -44.16 -55.37
CA LEU A 1013 15.53 -43.18 -54.29
C LEU A 1013 16.25 -43.85 -53.12
N GLN A 1014 17.56 -43.67 -53.05
CA GLN A 1014 18.43 -44.37 -52.09
C GLN A 1014 18.52 -43.66 -50.74
N ALA A 1015 18.43 -42.34 -50.74
CA ALA A 1015 18.39 -41.56 -49.52
C ALA A 1015 17.66 -40.23 -49.72
N ALA A 1016 16.97 -39.76 -48.70
CA ALA A 1016 16.41 -38.41 -48.67
C ALA A 1016 16.36 -37.86 -47.25
N PHE A 1017 16.25 -36.55 -47.09
CA PHE A 1017 16.02 -35.96 -45.77
C PHE A 1017 15.18 -34.68 -45.86
N ASP A 1018 14.41 -34.41 -44.82
CA ASP A 1018 13.69 -33.15 -44.64
C ASP A 1018 14.04 -32.51 -43.27
N HIS A 1019 13.21 -31.58 -42.80
CA HIS A 1019 13.38 -30.98 -41.48
C HIS A 1019 13.04 -31.94 -40.33
N ARG A 1020 12.38 -33.07 -40.62
CA ARG A 1020 11.85 -34.00 -39.61
C ARG A 1020 12.57 -35.34 -39.59
N HIS A 1021 12.88 -35.89 -40.76
CA HIS A 1021 13.30 -37.28 -40.94
C HIS A 1021 14.46 -37.42 -41.93
N ILE A 1022 15.16 -38.54 -41.79
CA ILE A 1022 16.13 -39.08 -42.74
C ILE A 1022 15.59 -40.42 -43.24
N PHE A 1023 15.44 -40.54 -44.54
CA PHE A 1023 15.02 -41.74 -45.27
C PHE A 1023 16.25 -42.38 -45.91
N ILE A 1024 16.45 -43.68 -45.70
CA ILE A 1024 17.52 -44.47 -46.32
C ILE A 1024 16.92 -45.78 -46.82
N ASP A 1025 17.16 -46.10 -48.08
CA ASP A 1025 16.77 -47.36 -48.73
C ASP A 1025 17.95 -47.82 -49.61
N PRO A 1026 18.83 -48.73 -49.15
CA PRO A 1026 20.06 -49.06 -49.86
C PRO A 1026 19.88 -49.64 -51.27
N ASP A 1027 18.82 -50.42 -51.49
CA ASP A 1027 18.54 -51.07 -52.77
C ASP A 1027 17.03 -51.05 -53.09
N PRO A 1028 16.48 -49.85 -53.39
CA PRO A 1028 15.05 -49.68 -53.58
C PRO A 1028 14.60 -50.32 -54.89
N GLN A 1029 13.54 -51.13 -54.85
CA GLN A 1029 12.90 -51.63 -56.06
C GLN A 1029 12.03 -50.52 -56.70
N PRO A 1030 12.30 -50.10 -57.96
CA PRO A 1030 11.65 -48.92 -58.55
C PRO A 1030 10.12 -48.99 -58.56
N ALA A 1031 9.54 -50.10 -59.02
CA ALA A 1031 8.08 -50.25 -59.11
C ALA A 1031 7.38 -50.24 -57.74
N VAL A 1032 7.97 -50.91 -56.75
CA VAL A 1032 7.42 -51.02 -55.39
C VAL A 1032 7.52 -49.67 -54.66
N SER A 1033 8.70 -49.05 -54.71
CA SER A 1033 8.95 -47.76 -54.07
C SER A 1033 8.17 -46.62 -54.74
N PHE A 1034 7.97 -46.66 -56.07
CA PHE A 1034 7.15 -45.68 -56.78
C PHE A 1034 5.68 -45.72 -56.34
N ALA A 1035 5.09 -46.92 -56.24
CA ALA A 1035 3.72 -47.08 -55.80
C ALA A 1035 3.51 -46.53 -54.37
N GLU A 1036 4.48 -46.77 -53.49
CA GLU A 1036 4.44 -46.25 -52.12
C GLU A 1036 4.64 -44.74 -52.05
N ARG A 1037 5.59 -44.18 -52.81
CA ARG A 1037 5.75 -42.71 -52.95
C ARG A 1037 4.46 -42.05 -53.47
N ALA A 1038 3.79 -42.65 -54.46
CA ALA A 1038 2.53 -42.14 -55.00
C ALA A 1038 1.40 -42.16 -53.96
N ARG A 1039 1.30 -43.22 -53.16
CA ARG A 1039 0.36 -43.31 -52.03
C ARG A 1039 0.60 -42.19 -51.02
N LEU A 1040 1.86 -41.99 -50.62
CA LEU A 1040 2.23 -40.94 -49.66
C LEU A 1040 1.95 -39.52 -50.15
N PHE A 1041 2.16 -39.27 -51.45
CA PHE A 1041 1.86 -37.98 -52.07
C PHE A 1041 0.35 -37.65 -52.06
N ALA A 1042 -0.50 -38.67 -52.18
CA ALA A 1042 -1.96 -38.52 -52.23
C ALA A 1042 -2.62 -38.31 -50.85
N LEU A 1043 -1.90 -38.53 -49.75
CA LEU A 1043 -2.44 -38.33 -48.41
C LEU A 1043 -2.66 -36.82 -48.14
N PRO A 1044 -3.76 -36.44 -47.46
CA PRO A 1044 -4.01 -35.03 -47.10
C PRO A 1044 -2.89 -34.38 -46.28
N ARG A 1045 -2.18 -35.19 -45.49
CA ARG A 1045 -0.93 -34.86 -44.78
C ARG A 1045 -0.04 -36.10 -44.80
N SER A 1046 1.25 -35.93 -45.07
CA SER A 1046 2.23 -37.02 -45.05
C SER A 1046 3.61 -36.56 -44.61
N SER A 1047 4.43 -37.52 -44.25
CA SER A 1047 5.84 -37.42 -43.91
C SER A 1047 6.56 -38.72 -44.31
N TRP A 1048 7.88 -38.76 -44.19
CA TRP A 1048 8.61 -40.01 -44.35
C TRP A 1048 8.20 -41.08 -43.34
N ASP A 1049 7.69 -40.71 -42.16
CA ASP A 1049 7.29 -41.67 -41.12
C ASP A 1049 6.05 -42.50 -41.50
N ASP A 1050 5.23 -41.98 -42.41
CA ASP A 1050 4.04 -42.63 -42.95
C ASP A 1050 4.38 -43.69 -44.03
N TYR A 1051 5.64 -43.77 -44.47
CA TYR A 1051 6.11 -44.73 -45.46
C TYR A 1051 6.07 -46.15 -44.87
N ASP A 1052 5.49 -47.09 -45.62
CA ASP A 1052 5.42 -48.49 -45.21
C ASP A 1052 6.81 -49.11 -45.15
N ARG A 1053 7.35 -49.23 -43.94
CA ARG A 1053 8.68 -49.77 -43.66
C ARG A 1053 8.87 -51.19 -44.19
N LYS A 1054 7.80 -51.96 -44.43
CA LYS A 1054 7.88 -53.30 -45.04
C LYS A 1054 8.29 -53.25 -46.52
N ARG A 1055 8.20 -52.09 -47.16
CA ARG A 1055 8.56 -51.86 -48.57
C ARG A 1055 10.02 -51.38 -48.76
N LEU A 1056 10.74 -51.11 -47.67
CA LEU A 1056 12.17 -50.76 -47.71
C LEU A 1056 13.01 -51.99 -48.01
N SER A 1057 14.14 -51.80 -48.69
CA SER A 1057 15.13 -52.86 -48.87
C SER A 1057 15.77 -53.26 -47.54
N ARG A 1058 16.48 -54.39 -47.55
CA ARG A 1058 17.27 -54.81 -46.39
C ARG A 1058 18.25 -53.70 -45.99
N GLY A 1059 18.24 -53.36 -44.70
CA GLY A 1059 19.04 -52.30 -44.11
C GLY A 1059 18.48 -50.87 -44.29
N GLY A 1060 17.34 -50.70 -44.95
CA GLY A 1060 16.64 -49.42 -45.04
C GLY A 1060 15.94 -49.02 -43.74
N GLY A 1061 15.71 -47.71 -43.58
CA GLY A 1061 15.05 -47.15 -42.41
C GLY A 1061 14.63 -45.70 -42.57
N ILE A 1062 13.69 -45.29 -41.72
CA ILE A 1062 13.26 -43.89 -41.55
C ILE A 1062 13.57 -43.49 -40.13
N PHE A 1063 14.32 -42.41 -39.98
CA PHE A 1063 14.87 -41.99 -38.70
C PHE A 1063 14.52 -40.53 -38.40
N PRO A 1064 14.21 -40.16 -37.15
CA PRO A 1064 13.97 -38.77 -36.79
C PRO A 1064 15.28 -37.98 -36.82
N ARG A 1065 15.28 -36.83 -37.50
CA ARG A 1065 16.42 -35.91 -37.58
C ARG A 1065 16.81 -35.34 -36.21
N ALA A 1066 15.88 -35.31 -35.25
CA ALA A 1066 16.12 -34.87 -33.88
C ALA A 1066 16.81 -35.94 -32.98
N ALA A 1067 17.06 -37.15 -33.50
CA ALA A 1067 17.78 -38.18 -32.73
C ALA A 1067 19.19 -37.73 -32.35
N LYS A 1068 19.68 -38.14 -31.17
CA LYS A 1068 21.08 -37.90 -30.78
C LYS A 1068 22.07 -38.71 -31.62
N SER A 1069 21.69 -39.93 -31.99
CA SER A 1069 22.46 -40.85 -32.80
C SER A 1069 21.50 -41.85 -33.46
N ILE A 1070 21.81 -42.28 -34.68
CA ILE A 1070 21.03 -43.24 -35.46
C ILE A 1070 21.87 -44.51 -35.64
N ALA A 1071 21.33 -45.66 -35.24
CA ALA A 1071 21.93 -46.96 -35.52
C ALA A 1071 21.72 -47.34 -36.99
N LEU A 1072 22.79 -47.72 -37.68
CA LEU A 1072 22.77 -48.02 -39.13
C LEU A 1072 23.09 -49.50 -39.37
N ALA A 1073 22.25 -50.14 -40.17
CA ALA A 1073 22.51 -51.50 -40.66
C ALA A 1073 23.75 -51.53 -41.57
N PRO A 1074 24.42 -52.69 -41.73
CA PRO A 1074 25.60 -52.83 -42.59
C PRO A 1074 25.38 -52.33 -44.03
N GLU A 1075 24.20 -52.57 -44.60
CA GLU A 1075 23.86 -52.16 -45.96
C GLU A 1075 23.73 -50.63 -46.10
N ALA A 1076 23.10 -49.95 -45.11
CA ALA A 1076 23.01 -48.49 -45.07
C ALA A 1076 24.38 -47.82 -44.83
N ARG A 1077 25.25 -48.44 -44.03
CA ARG A 1077 26.62 -47.98 -43.81
C ARG A 1077 27.46 -48.06 -45.08
N ALA A 1078 27.35 -49.17 -45.80
CA ALA A 1078 28.05 -49.37 -47.07
C ALA A 1078 27.61 -48.34 -48.12
N LEU A 1079 26.31 -48.05 -48.21
CA LEU A 1079 25.77 -47.00 -49.08
C LEU A 1079 26.35 -45.63 -48.74
N LEU A 1080 26.30 -45.22 -47.46
CA LEU A 1080 26.71 -43.88 -47.01
C LEU A 1080 28.23 -43.72 -46.86
N GLY A 1081 29.01 -44.79 -46.96
CA GLY A 1081 30.46 -44.75 -46.71
C GLY A 1081 30.84 -44.47 -45.25
N LEU A 1082 30.01 -44.91 -44.30
CA LEU A 1082 30.23 -44.70 -42.86
C LEU A 1082 30.79 -45.96 -42.17
N GLU A 1083 31.90 -45.82 -41.45
CA GLU A 1083 32.55 -46.94 -40.76
C GLU A 1083 31.83 -47.33 -39.45
N SER A 1084 31.28 -46.35 -38.73
CA SER A 1084 30.60 -46.55 -37.44
C SER A 1084 29.23 -47.23 -37.56
N ALA A 1085 28.90 -48.09 -36.60
CA ALA A 1085 27.58 -48.73 -36.47
C ALA A 1085 26.44 -47.74 -36.12
N SER A 1086 26.77 -46.52 -35.72
CA SER A 1086 25.84 -45.43 -35.48
C SER A 1086 26.48 -44.09 -35.77
N ALA A 1087 25.70 -43.12 -36.23
CA ALA A 1087 26.18 -41.76 -36.50
C ALA A 1087 25.13 -40.70 -36.11
N PRO A 1088 25.54 -39.49 -35.71
CA PRO A 1088 24.63 -38.36 -35.54
C PRO A 1088 23.91 -38.00 -36.86
N PRO A 1089 22.66 -37.52 -36.82
CA PRO A 1089 21.91 -37.14 -38.03
C PRO A 1089 22.64 -36.18 -38.98
N ASN A 1090 23.37 -35.20 -38.44
CA ASN A 1090 24.11 -34.23 -39.26
C ASN A 1090 25.23 -34.89 -40.08
N GLU A 1091 25.90 -35.91 -39.52
CA GLU A 1091 26.93 -36.67 -40.22
C GLU A 1091 26.31 -37.51 -41.35
N ILE A 1092 25.16 -38.12 -41.09
CA ILE A 1092 24.40 -38.88 -42.09
C ILE A 1092 23.93 -37.97 -43.23
N ILE A 1093 23.42 -36.77 -42.94
CA ILE A 1093 23.02 -35.80 -43.97
C ILE A 1093 24.22 -35.39 -44.84
N ARG A 1094 25.38 -35.13 -44.23
CA ARG A 1094 26.62 -34.84 -44.99
C ARG A 1094 27.04 -36.02 -45.87
N ALA A 1095 26.89 -37.25 -45.39
CA ALA A 1095 27.14 -38.45 -46.18
C ALA A 1095 26.17 -38.59 -47.35
N ILE A 1096 24.87 -38.31 -47.16
CA ILE A 1096 23.85 -38.29 -48.23
C ILE A 1096 24.21 -37.27 -49.32
N LEU A 1097 24.63 -36.05 -48.93
CA LEU A 1097 25.02 -35.01 -49.89
C LEU A 1097 26.28 -35.37 -50.70
N ARG A 1098 27.12 -36.27 -50.18
CA ARG A 1098 28.35 -36.78 -50.83
C ARG A 1098 28.14 -38.12 -51.55
N LEU A 1099 26.92 -38.64 -51.55
CA LEU A 1099 26.60 -39.93 -52.13
C LEU A 1099 26.83 -39.91 -53.65
N PRO A 1100 27.54 -40.91 -54.22
CA PRO A 1100 27.68 -41.02 -55.66
C PRO A 1100 26.36 -41.54 -56.26
N VAL A 1101 25.55 -40.62 -56.78
CA VAL A 1101 24.25 -40.91 -57.40
C VAL A 1101 24.15 -40.28 -58.79
N ASP A 1102 23.24 -40.78 -59.62
CA ASP A 1102 22.98 -40.17 -60.93
C ASP A 1102 22.31 -38.80 -60.80
N LEU A 1103 21.42 -38.64 -59.81
CA LEU A 1103 20.73 -37.37 -59.54
C LEU A 1103 20.66 -37.03 -58.04
N LEU A 1104 21.12 -35.85 -57.68
CA LEU A 1104 20.71 -35.19 -56.44
C LEU A 1104 19.54 -34.25 -56.74
N TRP A 1105 18.35 -34.60 -56.27
CA TRP A 1105 17.16 -33.77 -56.43
C TRP A 1105 16.91 -32.91 -55.20
N ASN A 1106 17.12 -31.61 -55.33
CA ASN A 1106 16.75 -30.66 -54.29
C ASN A 1106 15.32 -30.18 -54.52
N GLY A 1107 14.39 -30.63 -53.69
CA GLY A 1107 13.01 -30.12 -53.64
C GLY A 1107 12.71 -29.36 -52.34
N GLY A 1108 13.73 -29.08 -51.53
CA GLY A 1108 13.63 -28.42 -50.23
C GLY A 1108 14.04 -26.94 -50.27
N ILE A 1109 14.21 -26.35 -49.08
CA ILE A 1109 14.69 -24.98 -48.91
C ILE A 1109 15.91 -25.03 -47.99
N GLY A 1110 17.00 -24.38 -48.42
CA GLY A 1110 18.23 -24.29 -47.64
C GLY A 1110 19.47 -24.40 -48.53
N THR A 1111 20.58 -23.83 -48.08
CA THR A 1111 21.87 -23.86 -48.77
C THR A 1111 22.78 -24.93 -48.17
N TYR A 1112 22.85 -26.06 -48.86
CA TYR A 1112 23.54 -27.28 -48.45
C TYR A 1112 24.96 -27.39 -49.01
N VAL A 1113 25.29 -26.57 -50.02
CA VAL A 1113 26.59 -26.59 -50.69
C VAL A 1113 27.11 -25.17 -50.86
N LYS A 1114 28.38 -24.95 -50.51
CA LYS A 1114 29.12 -23.70 -50.73
C LYS A 1114 30.45 -23.96 -51.44
N ALA A 1115 31.17 -22.93 -51.85
CA ALA A 1115 32.56 -23.09 -52.27
C ALA A 1115 33.48 -23.27 -51.05
N SER A 1116 34.64 -23.90 -51.26
CA SER A 1116 35.64 -24.11 -50.21
C SER A 1116 36.25 -22.82 -49.64
N ASP A 1117 36.15 -21.72 -50.37
CA ASP A 1117 36.63 -20.38 -50.00
C ASP A 1117 35.54 -19.45 -49.43
N GLU A 1118 34.31 -19.97 -49.25
CA GLU A 1118 33.24 -19.31 -48.49
C GLU A 1118 33.22 -19.83 -47.04
N ARG A 1119 33.05 -18.94 -46.06
CA ARG A 1119 32.79 -19.33 -44.66
C ARG A 1119 31.30 -19.57 -44.45
N ASP A 1120 30.93 -20.49 -43.56
CA ASP A 1120 29.51 -20.79 -43.30
C ASP A 1120 28.70 -19.57 -42.85
N ALA A 1121 29.30 -18.70 -42.04
CA ALA A 1121 28.68 -17.45 -41.60
C ALA A 1121 28.36 -16.46 -42.74
N GLU A 1122 29.02 -16.57 -43.90
CA GLU A 1122 28.82 -15.67 -45.06
C GLU A 1122 27.64 -16.12 -45.94
N VAL A 1123 27.20 -17.37 -45.81
CA VAL A 1123 26.12 -17.96 -46.64
C VAL A 1123 24.73 -17.47 -46.21
N GLY A 1124 24.55 -17.09 -44.94
CA GLY A 1124 23.31 -16.52 -44.43
C GLY A 1124 22.19 -17.53 -44.11
N ASP A 1125 22.51 -18.83 -44.07
CA ASP A 1125 21.60 -19.93 -43.71
C ASP A 1125 22.13 -20.76 -42.52
N ARG A 1126 22.04 -20.18 -41.33
CA ARG A 1126 22.59 -20.79 -40.11
C ARG A 1126 22.01 -22.17 -39.77
N ALA A 1127 20.77 -22.44 -40.18
CA ALA A 1127 20.10 -23.71 -39.90
C ALA A 1127 20.79 -24.91 -40.55
N ASN A 1128 21.55 -24.67 -41.63
CA ASN A 1128 22.23 -25.71 -42.39
C ASN A 1128 23.76 -25.68 -42.25
N ASP A 1129 24.33 -24.80 -41.41
CA ASP A 1129 25.78 -24.70 -41.21
C ASP A 1129 26.41 -26.05 -40.80
N ALA A 1130 25.73 -26.80 -39.91
CA ALA A 1130 26.23 -28.08 -39.40
C ALA A 1130 26.21 -29.22 -40.43
N VAL A 1131 25.48 -29.08 -41.54
CA VAL A 1131 25.33 -30.11 -42.58
C VAL A 1131 25.91 -29.69 -43.93
N ARG A 1132 26.37 -28.45 -44.06
CA ARG A 1132 26.87 -27.91 -45.32
C ARG A 1132 28.15 -28.62 -45.77
N ILE A 1133 28.25 -28.86 -47.07
CA ILE A 1133 29.44 -29.41 -47.73
C ILE A 1133 30.00 -28.41 -48.75
N ASN A 1134 31.22 -28.67 -49.23
CA ASN A 1134 31.80 -27.89 -50.32
C ASN A 1134 31.37 -28.47 -51.69
N GLY A 1135 31.29 -27.63 -52.72
CA GLY A 1135 30.93 -28.02 -54.10
C GLY A 1135 31.81 -29.14 -54.64
N ARG A 1136 33.12 -29.08 -54.35
CA ARG A 1136 34.08 -30.13 -54.72
C ARG A 1136 33.88 -31.49 -54.02
N GLU A 1137 33.06 -31.53 -52.97
CA GLU A 1137 32.75 -32.77 -52.22
C GLU A 1137 31.49 -33.47 -52.76
N LEU A 1138 30.72 -32.80 -53.60
CA LEU A 1138 29.48 -33.32 -54.18
C LEU A 1138 29.80 -34.30 -55.31
N ARG A 1139 29.22 -35.51 -55.26
CA ARG A 1139 29.52 -36.62 -56.17
C ARG A 1139 28.35 -37.05 -57.04
N ALA A 1140 27.23 -36.34 -56.97
CA ALA A 1140 26.13 -36.59 -57.90
C ALA A 1140 26.57 -36.26 -59.33
N ARG A 1141 26.08 -37.00 -60.32
CA ARG A 1141 26.35 -36.69 -61.74
C ARG A 1141 25.55 -35.50 -62.22
N VAL A 1142 24.30 -35.37 -61.76
CA VAL A 1142 23.43 -34.24 -62.04
C VAL A 1142 22.84 -33.70 -60.74
N VAL A 1143 22.78 -32.38 -60.59
CA VAL A 1143 22.04 -31.72 -59.50
C VAL A 1143 20.82 -31.00 -60.06
N GLY A 1144 19.63 -31.46 -59.68
CA GLY A 1144 18.36 -30.80 -59.99
C GLY A 1144 17.95 -29.85 -58.87
N GLU A 1145 18.17 -28.54 -59.04
CA GLU A 1145 17.71 -27.51 -58.11
C GLU A 1145 16.27 -27.08 -58.40
N GLY A 1146 15.31 -27.94 -58.10
CA GLY A 1146 13.88 -27.57 -58.14
C GLY A 1146 13.46 -26.66 -56.98
N GLY A 1147 14.11 -26.85 -55.81
CA GLY A 1147 13.97 -26.06 -54.60
C GLY A 1147 14.90 -24.84 -54.61
N ASN A 1148 14.55 -23.80 -53.84
CA ASN A 1148 15.31 -22.56 -53.86
C ASN A 1148 16.59 -22.66 -53.03
N LEU A 1149 17.66 -22.03 -53.53
CA LEU A 1149 18.92 -21.77 -52.82
C LEU A 1149 19.70 -23.02 -52.36
N GLY A 1150 19.60 -24.14 -53.09
CA GLY A 1150 20.31 -25.39 -52.75
C GLY A 1150 21.82 -25.22 -52.63
N LEU A 1151 22.39 -24.45 -53.56
CA LEU A 1151 23.81 -24.17 -53.67
C LEU A 1151 24.09 -22.66 -53.69
N THR A 1152 25.20 -22.21 -53.11
CA THR A 1152 25.72 -20.85 -53.37
C THR A 1152 26.16 -20.73 -54.83
N GLN A 1153 26.24 -19.50 -55.35
CA GLN A 1153 26.72 -19.30 -56.73
C GLN A 1153 28.15 -19.82 -56.91
N ARG A 1154 29.05 -19.56 -55.96
CA ARG A 1154 30.44 -20.06 -56.01
C ARG A 1154 30.48 -21.58 -55.84
N GLY A 1155 29.63 -22.15 -54.99
CA GLY A 1155 29.50 -23.59 -54.82
C GLY A 1155 29.08 -24.32 -56.10
N ARG A 1156 28.15 -23.73 -56.89
CA ARG A 1156 27.79 -24.26 -58.22
C ARG A 1156 28.99 -24.29 -59.16
N VAL A 1157 29.77 -23.22 -59.19
CA VAL A 1157 30.97 -23.13 -60.03
C VAL A 1157 32.00 -24.17 -59.59
N GLU A 1158 32.24 -24.32 -58.29
CA GLU A 1158 33.19 -25.30 -57.76
C GLU A 1158 32.76 -26.75 -58.10
N TYR A 1159 31.46 -27.06 -58.02
CA TYR A 1159 30.91 -28.37 -58.41
C TYR A 1159 31.07 -28.63 -59.92
N ALA A 1160 30.71 -27.66 -60.77
CA ALA A 1160 30.84 -27.79 -62.23
C ALA A 1160 32.31 -27.96 -62.67
N LEU A 1161 33.25 -27.26 -62.02
CA LEU A 1161 34.69 -27.45 -62.27
C LEU A 1161 35.20 -28.84 -61.85
N GLY A 1162 34.47 -29.53 -60.96
CA GLY A 1162 34.71 -30.91 -60.54
C GLY A 1162 34.13 -31.97 -61.48
N GLY A 1163 33.48 -31.57 -62.58
CA GLY A 1163 32.93 -32.48 -63.60
C GLY A 1163 31.46 -32.90 -63.37
N GLY A 1164 30.72 -32.14 -62.56
CA GLY A 1164 29.28 -32.31 -62.36
C GLY A 1164 28.40 -31.32 -63.11
#